data_AF-A0AA35S7K8-F1
#
_entry.id   AF-A0AA35S7K8-F1
#
_cell.length_a   1.000
_cell.length_b   1.000
_cell.length_c   1.000
_cell.angle_alpha   90.00
_cell.angle_beta   90.00
_cell.angle_gamma   90.00
#
_symmetry.space_group_name_H-M   'P 1'
#
loop_
_entity.id
_entity.type
_entity.pdbx_description
1 polymer ?
#
loop_
_entity_poly.entity_id
_entity_poly.type
_entity_poly.pdbx_seq_one_letter_code
_entity_poly.pdbx_strand_id
1 'polypeptide(L)'
;MPTKFIFVTGGVVSSIGKGICVASIGRILKSQGLAVTVIKLDPYLNVDPGTMSPYQHGEVFVTKDGGETDLDLGHYERFIDVELTRDSNVTAGQTYLTLITRERRGDFLGGTIQTVPHLTNEIKARLIGLAEKSAADVVVVEVGGTVGDIEGLPFLEAIRQMRNEVGRDNVFYVHLTLLPYIMASEELKTKPTQHSVKELRSIGIQPDALICRSDSEISHGIRDKLSLFCDVDSQAIFPMPTVKNVYEVPLIMEESGVGRILSQALGLSGHCQLDDWSRLVDQMNAADGEVPIAIVGKYVEYPDSYMSVREALRHAAASCGVRADVRWVHSEAVERDGPDHHLKDVCGIVVPGGFGPRGVEGMVDTSRYARAKGVPYLGLCLGMQVMIIDWARNVTGLTGANSSELDPDCRQPVIDIMLGQKGVTDMGGTMRLGQYPCRPQSNTRMAQAYAAPEVMERHRHRYEVNNKYRESLEASGMIMSGLSPDGELVETAEIPDHPFMVGVQFHPEFQSRPNRPHPLFSALVGQACDIVREGKQLPFRGIRAIAVRNGHGNRVNRPQEDETVKLFLDTANIEEIRRGAELGVISGVTTNPSLAAKEGIGGSAGYRAAVQEIADIIDGPISVEVVSTDADGMIAEGRDIAEWIPNPWVKIPSTEEGFKAISALARDGIKINQTLVFSVNQALLGANAGSTVVSPFVGRLDDIGHDGIGLVGNIVDVYREQAIETMVMAASIRGPRHCQLAAEIGADISTVPYGVLMQMMKHPLTDAGLSQFLQDWQKASGG
;
A
#
# COMPACT_ATOMS: atom_id res chain seq x y z
N MET A 1 -2.11 -2.41 -40.67
CA MET A 1 -2.43 -0.96 -40.61
C MET A 1 -1.13 -0.21 -40.31
N PRO A 2 -0.99 1.08 -40.64
CA PRO A 2 0.16 1.84 -40.15
C PRO A 2 0.14 1.88 -38.61
N THR A 3 1.32 1.80 -37.99
CA THR A 3 1.47 1.89 -36.54
C THR A 3 0.95 3.23 -36.03
N LYS A 4 0.22 3.20 -34.91
CA LYS A 4 -0.35 4.37 -34.25
C LYS A 4 0.53 4.81 -33.10
N PHE A 5 0.58 6.11 -32.82
CA PHE A 5 1.36 6.69 -31.72
C PHE A 5 0.43 7.42 -30.76
N ILE A 6 0.51 7.08 -29.47
CA ILE A 6 -0.18 7.77 -28.40
C ILE A 6 0.87 8.48 -27.55
N PHE A 7 0.92 9.81 -27.60
CA PHE A 7 1.87 10.59 -26.82
C PHE A 7 1.21 11.07 -25.53
N VAL A 8 1.76 10.65 -24.38
CA VAL A 8 1.30 11.03 -23.05
C VAL A 8 2.25 12.07 -22.47
N THR A 9 1.74 13.28 -22.24
CA THR A 9 2.47 14.41 -21.65
C THR A 9 1.92 14.74 -20.27
N GLY A 10 2.73 15.35 -19.40
CA GLY A 10 2.31 15.75 -18.05
C GLY A 10 2.39 17.24 -17.83
N GLY A 11 1.51 17.75 -16.99
CA GLY A 11 1.40 19.18 -16.68
C GLY A 11 1.23 19.46 -15.20
N VAL A 12 1.36 20.72 -14.83
CA VAL A 12 1.16 21.26 -13.47
C VAL A 12 2.27 20.88 -12.47
N VAL A 13 2.47 19.58 -12.21
CA VAL A 13 3.54 19.08 -11.31
C VAL A 13 4.13 17.77 -11.84
N SER A 14 5.34 17.44 -11.40
CA SER A 14 5.93 16.11 -11.59
C SER A 14 5.25 15.06 -10.70
N SER A 15 5.53 13.78 -10.94
CA SER A 15 5.02 12.65 -10.13
C SER A 15 3.49 12.51 -10.07
N ILE A 16 2.76 13.10 -11.02
CA ILE A 16 1.30 12.95 -11.19
C ILE A 16 0.85 11.56 -11.66
N GLY A 17 1.75 10.58 -11.80
CA GLY A 17 1.43 9.20 -12.21
C GLY A 17 1.34 9.01 -13.73
N LYS A 18 2.22 9.67 -14.50
CA LYS A 18 2.34 9.45 -15.96
C LYS A 18 2.62 7.99 -16.30
N GLY A 19 3.59 7.36 -15.63
CA GLY A 19 3.94 5.95 -15.85
C GLY A 19 2.74 5.01 -15.67
N ILE A 20 1.97 5.16 -14.59
CA ILE A 20 0.75 4.36 -14.33
C ILE A 20 -0.33 4.62 -15.39
N CYS A 21 -0.52 5.86 -15.81
CA CYS A 21 -1.44 6.20 -16.88
C CYS A 21 -1.05 5.53 -18.21
N VAL A 22 0.22 5.60 -18.59
CA VAL A 22 0.77 4.97 -19.81
C VAL A 22 0.63 3.45 -19.75
N ALA A 23 1.01 2.86 -18.61
CA ALA A 23 0.88 1.43 -18.34
C ALA A 23 -0.59 0.96 -18.46
N SER A 24 -1.53 1.77 -17.95
CA SER A 24 -2.96 1.47 -17.98
C SER A 24 -3.56 1.57 -19.40
N ILE A 25 -3.18 2.61 -20.17
CA ILE A 25 -3.54 2.70 -21.60
C ILE A 25 -2.99 1.48 -22.34
N GLY A 26 -1.74 1.11 -22.09
CA GLY A 26 -1.13 -0.06 -22.69
C GLY A 26 -1.86 -1.36 -22.34
N ARG A 27 -2.29 -1.53 -21.08
CA ARG A 27 -3.08 -2.70 -20.64
C ARG A 27 -4.43 -2.77 -21.33
N ILE A 28 -5.14 -1.64 -21.44
CA ILE A 28 -6.44 -1.56 -22.14
C ILE A 28 -6.28 -1.98 -23.59
N LEU A 29 -5.33 -1.38 -24.31
CA LEU A 29 -5.07 -1.68 -25.73
C LEU A 29 -4.62 -3.13 -25.94
N LYS A 30 -3.77 -3.67 -25.06
CA LYS A 30 -3.36 -5.07 -25.08
C LYS A 30 -4.55 -6.00 -24.88
N SER A 31 -5.49 -5.61 -24.01
CA SER A 31 -6.72 -6.35 -23.73
C SER A 31 -7.75 -6.24 -24.85
N GLN A 32 -7.55 -5.36 -25.85
CA GLN A 32 -8.28 -5.34 -27.11
C GLN A 32 -7.69 -6.29 -28.17
N GLY A 33 -6.59 -6.98 -27.86
CA GLY A 33 -5.89 -7.89 -28.76
C GLY A 33 -4.82 -7.23 -29.65
N LEU A 34 -4.46 -5.97 -29.38
CA LEU A 34 -3.47 -5.23 -30.17
C LEU A 34 -2.04 -5.56 -29.73
N ALA A 35 -1.10 -5.52 -30.68
CA ALA A 35 0.32 -5.51 -30.37
C ALA A 35 0.73 -4.11 -29.88
N VAL A 36 1.07 -4.01 -28.59
CA VAL A 36 1.41 -2.75 -27.92
C VAL A 36 2.87 -2.77 -27.47
N THR A 37 3.59 -1.68 -27.72
CA THR A 37 4.89 -1.40 -27.12
C THR A 37 4.88 -0.02 -26.46
N VAL A 38 5.82 0.20 -25.54
CA VAL A 38 5.95 1.47 -24.81
C VAL A 38 7.37 2.00 -24.91
N ILE A 39 7.47 3.32 -24.92
CA ILE A 39 8.74 4.05 -24.88
C ILE A 39 8.64 5.24 -23.95
N LYS A 40 9.67 5.41 -23.12
CA LYS A 40 9.86 6.52 -22.20
C LYS A 40 10.90 7.48 -22.75
N LEU A 41 10.55 8.76 -22.85
CA LEU A 41 11.48 9.84 -23.18
C LEU A 41 11.87 10.56 -21.89
N ASP A 42 13.14 10.46 -21.48
CA ASP A 42 13.64 11.07 -20.26
C ASP A 42 14.52 12.29 -20.55
N PRO A 43 14.19 13.47 -19.98
CA PRO A 43 14.87 14.72 -20.32
C PRO A 43 16.23 14.91 -19.64
N TYR A 44 16.62 14.01 -18.74
CA TYR A 44 17.91 14.09 -18.06
C TYR A 44 19.09 13.78 -19.00
N LEU A 45 20.27 14.30 -18.64
CA LEU A 45 21.50 14.20 -19.43
C LEU A 45 22.35 12.96 -19.14
N ASN A 46 22.03 12.18 -18.11
CA ASN A 46 22.62 10.87 -17.92
C ASN A 46 22.30 9.99 -19.15
N VAL A 47 23.31 9.29 -19.68
CA VAL A 47 23.12 8.40 -20.85
C VAL A 47 22.17 7.25 -20.48
N ASP A 48 22.33 6.73 -19.28
CA ASP A 48 21.50 5.73 -18.61
C ASP A 48 21.43 6.08 -17.11
N PRO A 49 20.44 5.55 -16.37
CA PRO A 49 20.32 5.79 -14.94
C PRO A 49 21.30 4.94 -14.11
N GLY A 50 22.14 4.10 -14.73
CA GLY A 50 23.08 3.22 -14.03
C GLY A 50 24.12 3.98 -13.18
N THR A 51 24.39 5.23 -13.54
CA THR A 51 25.27 6.17 -12.81
C THR A 51 24.55 7.01 -11.76
N MET A 52 23.23 6.95 -11.69
CA MET A 52 22.43 7.77 -10.77
C MET A 52 22.34 7.13 -9.39
N SER A 53 22.25 7.97 -8.37
CA SER A 53 22.00 7.50 -7.01
C SER A 53 20.57 6.96 -6.89
N PRO A 54 20.36 5.75 -6.33
CA PRO A 54 19.02 5.22 -6.09
C PRO A 54 18.14 6.11 -5.21
N TYR A 55 18.72 6.97 -4.37
CA TYR A 55 17.98 7.94 -3.54
C TYR A 55 17.37 9.10 -4.35
N GLN A 56 17.93 9.41 -5.52
CA GLN A 56 17.48 10.55 -6.33
C GLN A 56 16.53 10.13 -7.44
N HIS A 57 16.72 8.93 -7.97
CA HIS A 57 16.02 8.45 -9.16
C HIS A 57 15.12 7.23 -8.89
N GLY A 58 15.22 6.61 -7.72
CA GLY A 58 14.59 5.31 -7.48
C GLY A 58 15.41 4.15 -8.06
N GLU A 59 14.75 3.02 -8.29
CA GLU A 59 15.42 1.84 -8.83
C GLU A 59 15.90 2.03 -10.28
N VAL A 60 16.96 1.30 -10.63
CA VAL A 60 17.37 1.10 -12.03
C VAL A 60 16.74 -0.20 -12.50
N PHE A 61 15.81 -0.11 -13.45
CA PHE A 61 15.16 -1.29 -14.03
C PHE A 61 16.04 -1.89 -15.14
N VAL A 62 16.15 -3.22 -15.17
CA VAL A 62 16.96 -3.93 -16.17
C VAL A 62 16.06 -4.68 -17.13
N THR A 63 16.22 -4.42 -18.43
CA THR A 63 15.50 -5.13 -19.50
C THR A 63 16.17 -6.44 -19.85
N LYS A 64 15.46 -7.31 -20.59
CA LYS A 64 16.01 -8.62 -20.98
C LYS A 64 17.29 -8.57 -21.79
N ASP A 65 17.46 -7.52 -22.59
CA ASP A 65 18.63 -7.30 -23.43
C ASP A 65 19.73 -6.51 -22.70
N GLY A 66 19.59 -6.28 -21.39
CA GLY A 66 20.60 -5.63 -20.56
C GLY A 66 20.64 -4.11 -20.67
N GLY A 67 19.52 -3.48 -21.03
CA GLY A 67 19.35 -2.03 -20.87
C GLY A 67 19.13 -1.67 -19.41
N GLU A 68 19.94 -0.77 -18.88
CA GLU A 68 19.68 -0.08 -17.63
C GLU A 68 18.76 1.11 -17.91
N THR A 69 17.60 1.13 -17.28
CA THR A 69 16.49 2.02 -17.66
C THR A 69 15.77 2.58 -16.45
N ASP A 70 14.94 3.60 -16.69
CA ASP A 70 14.08 4.20 -15.68
C ASP A 70 13.08 3.19 -15.08
N LEU A 71 12.68 3.43 -13.83
CA LEU A 71 11.76 2.57 -13.07
C LEU A 71 10.39 2.41 -13.73
N ASP A 72 9.94 3.39 -14.53
CA ASP A 72 8.64 3.34 -15.18
C ASP A 72 8.54 2.17 -16.18
N LEU A 73 9.66 1.71 -16.74
CA LEU A 73 9.65 0.52 -17.59
C LEU A 73 9.18 -0.73 -16.85
N GLY A 74 9.47 -0.81 -15.55
CA GLY A 74 8.92 -1.86 -14.70
C GLY A 74 7.40 -1.80 -14.61
N HIS A 75 6.80 -0.61 -14.52
CA HIS A 75 5.35 -0.46 -14.55
C HIS A 75 4.76 -0.93 -15.88
N TYR A 76 5.37 -0.55 -17.00
CA TYR A 76 4.90 -0.97 -18.32
C TYR A 76 4.93 -2.48 -18.47
N GLU A 77 6.04 -3.12 -18.11
CA GLU A 77 6.17 -4.57 -18.17
C GLU A 77 5.14 -5.27 -17.26
N ARG A 78 4.94 -4.76 -16.03
CA ARG A 78 3.97 -5.31 -15.06
C ARG A 78 2.52 -5.24 -15.54
N PHE A 79 2.12 -4.12 -16.14
CA PHE A 79 0.72 -3.92 -16.53
C PHE A 79 0.42 -4.56 -17.89
N ILE A 80 1.30 -4.36 -18.87
CA ILE A 80 1.05 -4.73 -20.26
C ILE A 80 1.40 -6.21 -20.50
N ASP A 81 2.24 -6.80 -19.64
CA ASP A 81 2.76 -8.15 -19.76
C ASP A 81 3.51 -8.36 -21.09
N VAL A 82 4.45 -7.44 -21.34
CA VAL A 82 5.41 -7.50 -22.46
C VAL A 82 6.82 -7.33 -21.92
N GLU A 83 7.80 -7.90 -22.61
CA GLU A 83 9.20 -7.65 -22.31
C GLU A 83 9.72 -6.52 -23.18
N LEU A 84 10.07 -5.41 -22.55
CA LEU A 84 10.66 -4.25 -23.19
C LEU A 84 12.17 -4.45 -23.38
N THR A 85 12.77 -3.59 -24.19
CA THR A 85 14.20 -3.61 -24.49
C THR A 85 14.84 -2.27 -24.14
N ARG A 86 16.16 -2.15 -24.26
CA ARG A 86 16.86 -0.87 -24.08
C ARG A 86 16.32 0.25 -24.98
N ASP A 87 15.71 -0.11 -26.12
CA ASP A 87 15.15 0.84 -27.07
C ASP A 87 13.84 1.49 -26.55
N SER A 88 13.23 0.93 -25.50
CA SER A 88 12.05 1.49 -24.82
C SER A 88 12.38 2.62 -23.84
N ASN A 89 13.65 3.00 -23.69
CA ASN A 89 14.06 4.17 -22.92
C ASN A 89 14.99 5.05 -23.77
N VAL A 90 14.65 6.33 -23.89
CA VAL A 90 15.45 7.30 -24.64
C VAL A 90 15.71 8.49 -23.74
N THR A 91 16.98 8.74 -23.45
CA THR A 91 17.39 9.87 -22.61
C THR A 91 17.90 11.02 -23.49
N ALA A 92 17.80 12.25 -22.99
CA ALA A 92 18.42 13.39 -23.66
C ALA A 92 19.93 13.16 -23.76
N GLY A 93 20.58 12.69 -22.69
CA GLY A 93 22.00 12.35 -22.66
C GLY A 93 22.45 11.43 -23.79
N GLN A 94 21.74 10.32 -23.99
CA GLN A 94 22.01 9.35 -25.04
C GLN A 94 21.85 9.97 -26.44
N THR A 95 20.82 10.79 -26.63
CA THR A 95 20.51 11.45 -27.90
C THR A 95 21.56 12.50 -28.26
N TYR A 96 21.95 13.35 -27.31
CA TYR A 96 23.02 14.33 -27.47
C TYR A 96 24.37 13.66 -27.73
N LEU A 97 24.73 12.64 -26.95
CA LEU A 97 25.97 11.89 -27.14
C LEU A 97 26.04 11.31 -28.56
N THR A 98 24.97 10.66 -29.02
CA THR A 98 24.89 10.09 -30.36
C THR A 98 25.16 11.14 -31.45
N LEU A 99 24.52 12.31 -31.36
CA LEU A 99 24.70 13.38 -32.34
C LEU A 99 26.12 13.96 -32.33
N ILE A 100 26.67 14.21 -31.14
CA ILE A 100 28.03 14.74 -30.99
C ILE A 100 29.05 13.74 -31.54
N THR A 101 28.88 12.44 -31.27
CA THR A 101 29.75 11.39 -31.83
C THR A 101 29.67 11.34 -33.36
N ARG A 102 28.48 11.44 -33.94
CA ARG A 102 28.29 11.48 -35.40
C ARG A 102 28.91 12.73 -36.03
N GLU A 103 28.82 13.87 -35.35
CA GLU A 103 29.47 15.12 -35.75
C GLU A 103 30.98 14.97 -35.77
N ARG A 104 31.58 14.45 -34.70
CA ARG A 104 33.03 14.22 -34.62
C ARG A 104 33.54 13.21 -35.66
N ARG A 105 32.70 12.25 -36.07
CA ARG A 105 33.01 11.30 -37.14
C ARG A 105 32.93 11.91 -38.55
N GLY A 106 32.32 13.09 -38.69
CA GLY A 106 32.15 13.77 -39.98
C GLY A 106 30.88 13.39 -40.74
N ASP A 107 29.91 12.73 -40.10
CA ASP A 107 28.67 12.26 -40.75
C ASP A 107 27.84 13.38 -41.37
N PHE A 108 28.01 14.62 -40.88
CA PHE A 108 27.27 15.80 -41.35
C PHE A 108 28.06 16.67 -42.33
N LEU A 109 29.16 16.15 -42.90
CA LEU A 109 29.96 16.78 -43.96
C LEU A 109 30.41 18.22 -43.64
N GLY A 110 30.72 18.51 -42.37
CA GLY A 110 31.12 19.83 -41.90
C GLY A 110 29.97 20.83 -41.71
N GLY A 111 28.72 20.40 -41.83
CA GLY A 111 27.52 21.21 -41.57
C GLY A 111 27.31 21.53 -40.08
N THR A 112 26.59 22.61 -39.82
CA THR A 112 26.23 23.01 -38.44
C THR A 112 25.14 22.11 -37.87
N ILE A 113 25.38 21.55 -36.68
CA ILE A 113 24.39 20.74 -35.95
C ILE A 113 23.52 21.64 -35.08
N GLN A 114 22.22 21.35 -35.06
CA GLN A 114 21.19 22.16 -34.41
C GLN A 114 20.13 21.26 -33.76
N THR A 115 19.43 21.78 -32.75
CA THR A 115 18.28 21.09 -32.12
C THR A 115 17.21 20.71 -33.15
N VAL A 116 16.87 21.63 -34.05
CA VAL A 116 16.00 21.36 -35.20
C VAL A 116 16.83 21.54 -36.47
N PRO A 117 16.89 20.55 -37.37
CA PRO A 117 16.17 19.27 -37.33
C PRO A 117 16.95 18.14 -36.66
N HIS A 118 18.25 18.28 -36.35
CA HIS A 118 19.11 17.12 -36.05
C HIS A 118 18.72 16.37 -34.77
N LEU A 119 18.50 17.07 -33.65
CA LEU A 119 18.10 16.44 -32.38
C LEU A 119 16.69 15.86 -32.46
N THR A 120 15.76 16.63 -33.01
CA THR A 120 14.38 16.19 -33.19
C THR A 120 14.27 14.99 -34.14
N ASN A 121 15.05 14.94 -35.22
CA ASN A 121 15.12 13.78 -36.11
C ASN A 121 15.70 12.53 -35.44
N GLU A 122 16.72 12.66 -34.59
CA GLU A 122 17.26 11.53 -33.84
C GLU A 122 16.21 10.94 -32.88
N ILE A 123 15.44 11.79 -32.18
CA ILE A 123 14.33 11.36 -31.31
C ILE A 123 13.26 10.63 -32.13
N LYS A 124 12.82 11.21 -33.25
CA LYS A 124 11.81 10.60 -34.13
C LYS A 124 12.27 9.26 -34.71
N ALA A 125 13.53 9.17 -35.12
CA ALA A 125 14.10 7.94 -35.66
C ALA A 125 14.07 6.80 -34.62
N ARG A 126 14.27 7.09 -33.33
CA ARG A 126 14.14 6.10 -32.25
C ARG A 126 12.71 5.63 -32.05
N LEU A 127 11.74 6.54 -32.08
CA LEU A 127 10.31 6.22 -31.98
C LEU A 127 9.86 5.30 -33.13
N ILE A 128 10.21 5.65 -34.37
CA ILE A 128 9.89 4.86 -35.56
C ILE A 128 10.64 3.52 -35.55
N GLY A 129 11.93 3.53 -35.21
CA GLY A 129 12.73 2.31 -35.15
C GLY A 129 12.21 1.30 -34.12
N LEU A 130 11.73 1.75 -32.96
CA LEU A 130 11.09 0.86 -31.98
C LEU A 130 9.78 0.27 -32.54
N ALA A 131 8.95 1.09 -33.19
CA ALA A 131 7.71 0.64 -33.82
C ALA A 131 7.97 -0.51 -34.82
N GLU A 132 8.98 -0.33 -35.68
CA GLU A 132 9.36 -1.32 -36.69
C GLU A 132 9.93 -2.60 -36.07
N LYS A 133 10.86 -2.49 -35.11
CA LYS A 133 11.48 -3.65 -34.46
C LYS A 133 10.50 -4.49 -33.65
N SER A 134 9.52 -3.84 -33.03
CA SER A 134 8.50 -4.50 -32.20
C SER A 134 7.30 -4.99 -33.01
N ALA A 135 7.18 -4.59 -34.28
CA ALA A 135 6.00 -4.84 -35.12
C ALA A 135 4.69 -4.46 -34.42
N ALA A 136 4.70 -3.38 -33.64
CA ALA A 136 3.56 -2.95 -32.83
C ALA A 136 2.48 -2.27 -33.67
N ASP A 137 1.22 -2.55 -33.35
CA ASP A 137 0.06 -1.81 -33.87
C ASP A 137 0.00 -0.42 -33.24
N VAL A 138 0.34 -0.31 -31.95
CA VAL A 138 0.32 0.94 -31.18
C VAL A 138 1.59 1.09 -30.34
N VAL A 139 2.23 2.26 -30.44
CA VAL A 139 3.30 2.71 -29.57
C VAL A 139 2.75 3.75 -28.61
N VAL A 140 2.79 3.46 -27.31
CA VAL A 140 2.48 4.46 -26.28
C VAL A 140 3.79 5.11 -25.83
N VAL A 141 3.85 6.44 -25.90
CA VAL A 141 5.06 7.21 -25.66
C VAL A 141 4.84 8.07 -24.43
N GLU A 142 5.56 7.79 -23.34
CA GLU A 142 5.61 8.72 -22.23
C GLU A 142 6.64 9.82 -22.51
N VAL A 143 6.21 11.07 -22.44
CA VAL A 143 7.10 12.24 -22.46
C VAL A 143 7.39 12.66 -21.02
N GLY A 144 8.61 12.39 -20.57
CA GLY A 144 9.11 12.78 -19.26
C GLY A 144 9.21 14.30 -19.07
N GLY A 145 9.43 14.71 -17.81
CA GLY A 145 9.38 16.11 -17.41
C GLY A 145 7.95 16.66 -17.28
N THR A 146 7.84 17.98 -17.11
CA THR A 146 6.57 18.72 -17.08
C THR A 146 6.53 19.68 -18.25
N VAL A 147 5.38 19.79 -18.91
CA VAL A 147 5.18 20.80 -19.97
C VAL A 147 5.41 22.19 -19.38
N GLY A 148 6.28 22.96 -20.03
CA GLY A 148 6.77 24.26 -19.55
C GLY A 148 8.26 24.23 -19.14
N ASP A 149 8.81 23.04 -18.86
CA ASP A 149 10.22 22.89 -18.52
C ASP A 149 11.12 22.94 -19.76
N ILE A 150 12.30 23.56 -19.62
CA ILE A 150 13.28 23.72 -20.71
C ILE A 150 13.79 22.38 -21.22
N GLU A 151 13.99 21.42 -20.30
CA GLU A 151 14.58 20.12 -20.59
C GLU A 151 13.74 19.25 -21.54
N GLY A 152 12.41 19.42 -21.53
CA GLY A 152 11.48 18.66 -22.36
C GLY A 152 11.22 19.23 -23.76
N LEU A 153 11.68 20.47 -24.03
CA LEU A 153 11.37 21.17 -25.30
C LEU A 153 11.76 20.38 -26.56
N PRO A 154 12.94 19.73 -26.65
CA PRO A 154 13.29 18.93 -27.84
C PRO A 154 12.35 17.76 -28.07
N PHE A 155 11.88 17.09 -27.01
CA PHE A 155 10.93 15.98 -27.13
C PHE A 155 9.56 16.47 -27.58
N LEU A 156 9.07 17.57 -27.00
CA LEU A 156 7.79 18.15 -27.40
C LEU A 156 7.80 18.61 -28.86
N GLU A 157 8.90 19.22 -29.33
CA GLU A 157 9.04 19.56 -30.75
C GLU A 157 9.10 18.31 -31.65
N ALA A 158 9.77 17.24 -31.21
CA ALA A 158 9.84 15.98 -31.96
C ALA A 158 8.45 15.34 -32.12
N ILE A 159 7.67 15.20 -31.04
CA ILE A 159 6.32 14.59 -31.12
C ILE A 159 5.33 15.49 -31.89
N ARG A 160 5.52 16.81 -31.89
CA ARG A 160 4.74 17.74 -32.72
C ARG A 160 5.02 17.50 -34.20
N GLN A 161 6.28 17.31 -34.58
CA GLN A 161 6.66 16.96 -35.96
C GLN A 161 6.18 15.57 -36.37
N MET A 162 6.19 14.58 -35.45
CA MET A 162 5.73 13.22 -35.72
C MET A 162 4.33 13.19 -36.34
N ARG A 163 3.38 14.01 -35.86
CA ARG A 163 2.01 14.06 -36.42
C ARG A 163 1.96 14.42 -37.92
N ASN A 164 2.91 15.20 -38.40
CA ASN A 164 3.02 15.51 -39.83
C ASN A 164 3.74 14.41 -40.61
N GLU A 165 4.64 13.69 -39.95
CA GLU A 165 5.50 12.66 -40.57
C GLU A 165 4.78 11.32 -40.74
N VAL A 166 4.05 10.86 -39.71
CA VAL A 166 3.30 9.60 -39.76
C VAL A 166 1.84 9.79 -40.16
N GLY A 167 1.35 11.03 -40.24
CA GLY A 167 -0.02 11.37 -40.59
C GLY A 167 -0.91 11.64 -39.37
N ARG A 168 -1.87 12.56 -39.53
CA ARG A 168 -2.70 13.08 -38.42
C ARG A 168 -3.55 12.02 -37.73
N ASP A 169 -4.10 11.07 -38.49
CA ASP A 169 -4.98 10.00 -38.00
C ASP A 169 -4.21 8.82 -37.38
N ASN A 170 -2.87 8.94 -37.31
CA ASN A 170 -1.98 7.96 -36.70
C ASN A 170 -1.38 8.47 -35.38
N VAL A 171 -1.79 9.65 -34.90
CA VAL A 171 -1.29 10.26 -33.67
C VAL A 171 -2.43 10.71 -32.77
N PHE A 172 -2.32 10.40 -31.48
CA PHE A 172 -3.23 10.86 -30.43
C PHE A 172 -2.45 11.44 -29.25
N TYR A 173 -2.78 12.65 -28.81
CA TYR A 173 -2.15 13.32 -27.67
C TYR A 173 -3.03 13.21 -26.42
N VAL A 174 -2.47 12.62 -25.36
CA VAL A 174 -3.07 12.58 -24.03
C VAL A 174 -2.28 13.53 -23.12
N HIS A 175 -2.97 14.44 -22.43
CA HIS A 175 -2.33 15.32 -21.46
C HIS A 175 -2.84 15.04 -20.04
N LEU A 176 -1.95 14.56 -19.18
CA LEU A 176 -2.21 14.27 -17.77
C LEU A 176 -1.99 15.55 -16.94
N THR A 177 -2.96 15.88 -16.09
CA THR A 177 -3.01 17.12 -15.32
C THR A 177 -3.51 16.87 -13.90
N LEU A 178 -3.28 17.83 -12.99
CA LEU A 178 -3.74 17.78 -11.60
C LEU A 178 -4.87 18.79 -11.36
N LEU A 179 -5.95 18.33 -10.74
CA LEU A 179 -7.02 19.17 -10.19
C LEU A 179 -6.85 19.26 -8.67
N PRO A 180 -6.17 20.29 -8.14
CA PRO A 180 -5.95 20.42 -6.70
C PRO A 180 -7.26 20.79 -5.99
N TYR A 181 -7.47 20.17 -4.84
CA TYR A 181 -8.53 20.53 -3.91
C TYR A 181 -8.05 21.63 -2.97
N ILE A 182 -8.81 22.73 -2.86
CA ILE A 182 -8.48 23.83 -1.96
C ILE A 182 -9.39 23.75 -0.74
N MET A 183 -8.84 23.30 0.39
CA MET A 183 -9.56 23.14 1.66
C MET A 183 -10.34 24.40 2.07
N ALA A 184 -9.73 25.57 1.97
CA ALA A 184 -10.36 26.83 2.39
C ALA A 184 -11.61 27.22 1.58
N SER A 185 -11.75 26.71 0.35
CA SER A 185 -12.91 26.98 -0.51
C SER A 185 -13.73 25.73 -0.84
N GLU A 186 -13.34 24.59 -0.28
CA GLU A 186 -13.97 23.28 -0.47
C GLU A 186 -14.28 22.94 -1.95
N GLU A 187 -13.39 23.30 -2.88
CA GLU A 187 -13.60 23.04 -4.30
C GLU A 187 -12.33 22.62 -5.03
N LEU A 188 -12.51 21.80 -6.08
CA LEU A 188 -11.49 21.46 -7.07
C LEU A 188 -11.24 22.63 -8.02
N LYS A 189 -9.97 23.00 -8.22
CA LYS A 189 -9.60 24.11 -9.11
C LYS A 189 -9.17 23.59 -10.48
N THR A 190 -9.86 24.05 -11.52
CA THR A 190 -9.53 23.73 -12.93
C THR A 190 -8.45 24.60 -13.56
N LYS A 191 -8.07 25.71 -12.91
CA LYS A 191 -7.17 26.73 -13.48
C LYS A 191 -5.77 26.18 -13.81
N PRO A 192 -5.14 25.35 -12.95
CA PRO A 192 -3.85 24.75 -13.27
C PRO A 192 -3.88 23.96 -14.58
N THR A 193 -4.91 23.14 -14.78
CA THR A 193 -5.13 22.40 -16.05
C THR A 193 -5.27 23.34 -17.24
N GLN A 194 -6.06 24.41 -17.11
CA GLN A 194 -6.27 25.38 -18.19
C GLN A 194 -4.94 26.04 -18.62
N HIS A 195 -4.10 26.43 -17.66
CA HIS A 195 -2.78 27.00 -17.94
C HIS A 195 -1.83 25.98 -18.56
N SER A 196 -1.86 24.74 -18.07
CA SER A 196 -1.03 23.65 -18.61
C SER A 196 -1.37 23.34 -20.07
N VAL A 197 -2.66 23.27 -20.41
CA VAL A 197 -3.09 23.09 -21.80
C VAL A 197 -2.72 24.29 -22.67
N LYS A 198 -2.81 25.51 -22.14
CA LYS A 198 -2.36 26.71 -22.85
C LYS A 198 -0.86 26.63 -23.21
N GLU A 199 -0.03 26.17 -22.28
CA GLU A 199 1.41 26.00 -22.49
C GLU A 199 1.73 24.93 -23.54
N LEU A 200 1.02 23.79 -23.49
CA LEU A 200 1.12 22.75 -24.51
C LEU A 200 0.69 23.24 -25.90
N ARG A 201 -0.34 24.09 -25.95
CA ARG A 201 -0.82 24.71 -27.20
C ARG A 201 0.15 25.75 -27.74
N SER A 202 0.84 26.52 -26.90
CA SER A 202 1.81 27.52 -27.37
C SER A 202 3.00 26.92 -28.09
N ILE A 203 3.33 25.65 -27.81
CA ILE A 203 4.34 24.90 -28.56
C ILE A 203 3.76 24.14 -29.76
N GLY A 204 2.47 24.32 -30.07
CA GLY A 204 1.82 23.77 -31.27
C GLY A 204 1.23 22.37 -31.11
N ILE A 205 1.02 21.89 -29.88
CA ILE A 205 0.36 20.61 -29.60
C ILE A 205 -1.02 20.88 -29.00
N GLN A 206 -2.07 20.45 -29.69
CA GLN A 206 -3.43 20.40 -29.13
C GLN A 206 -3.64 19.01 -28.53
N PRO A 207 -3.93 18.87 -27.22
CA PRO A 207 -4.27 17.58 -26.65
C PRO A 207 -5.61 17.09 -27.24
N ASP A 208 -5.66 15.81 -27.61
CA ASP A 208 -6.89 15.16 -28.08
C ASP A 208 -7.71 14.61 -26.88
N ALA A 209 -7.06 14.32 -25.74
CA ALA A 209 -7.71 13.97 -24.48
C ALA A 209 -6.99 14.55 -23.25
N LEU A 210 -7.75 14.72 -22.16
CA LEU A 210 -7.24 15.06 -20.84
C LEU A 210 -7.49 13.91 -19.86
N ILE A 211 -6.49 13.61 -19.04
CA ILE A 211 -6.67 12.77 -17.85
C ILE A 211 -6.46 13.66 -16.64
N CYS A 212 -7.49 13.77 -15.81
CA CYS A 212 -7.52 14.69 -14.68
C CYS A 212 -7.32 13.92 -13.38
N ARG A 213 -6.14 14.04 -12.78
CA ARG A 213 -5.84 13.48 -11.47
C ARG A 213 -6.45 14.32 -10.36
N SER A 214 -7.06 13.67 -9.37
CA SER A 214 -7.59 14.34 -8.18
C SER A 214 -7.66 13.40 -6.98
N ASP A 215 -7.60 13.95 -5.76
CA ASP A 215 -7.86 13.19 -4.53
C ASP A 215 -9.36 13.13 -4.19
N SER A 216 -10.22 13.78 -4.98
CA SER A 216 -11.67 13.81 -4.79
C SER A 216 -12.41 13.50 -6.09
N GLU A 217 -13.70 13.19 -5.98
CA GLU A 217 -14.54 12.94 -7.15
C GLU A 217 -14.62 14.15 -8.08
N ILE A 218 -14.53 13.88 -9.39
CA ILE A 218 -14.58 14.91 -10.43
C ILE A 218 -15.96 14.92 -11.07
N SER A 219 -16.75 15.94 -10.72
CA SER A 219 -18.13 16.12 -11.21
C SER A 219 -18.18 16.40 -12.73
N HIS A 220 -19.34 16.12 -13.34
CA HIS A 220 -19.57 16.39 -14.76
C HIS A 220 -19.38 17.87 -15.11
N GLY A 221 -19.84 18.79 -14.25
CA GLY A 221 -19.70 20.23 -14.48
C GLY A 221 -18.24 20.71 -14.52
N ILE A 222 -17.32 20.05 -13.80
CA ILE A 222 -15.89 20.32 -13.91
C ILE A 222 -15.36 19.91 -15.28
N ARG A 223 -15.81 18.76 -15.81
CA ARG A 223 -15.42 18.26 -17.14
C ARG A 223 -15.95 19.16 -18.25
N ASP A 224 -17.21 19.59 -18.17
CA ASP A 224 -17.80 20.54 -19.13
C ASP A 224 -17.03 21.86 -19.16
N LYS A 225 -16.65 22.35 -17.98
CA LYS A 225 -15.82 23.54 -17.86
C LYS A 225 -14.45 23.35 -18.52
N LEU A 226 -13.78 22.24 -18.23
CA LEU A 226 -12.49 21.94 -18.86
C LEU A 226 -12.63 21.80 -20.38
N SER A 227 -13.70 21.18 -20.87
CA SER A 227 -13.99 21.06 -22.31
C SER A 227 -14.03 22.44 -22.98
N LEU A 228 -14.80 23.37 -22.40
CA LEU A 228 -14.92 24.73 -22.92
C LEU A 228 -13.60 25.51 -22.89
N PHE A 229 -12.84 25.43 -21.79
CA PHE A 229 -11.63 26.23 -21.62
C PHE A 229 -10.39 25.65 -22.31
N CYS A 230 -10.34 24.33 -22.49
CA CYS A 230 -9.19 23.63 -23.07
C CYS A 230 -9.40 23.27 -24.55
N ASP A 231 -10.62 23.40 -25.08
CA ASP A 231 -10.99 23.01 -26.44
C ASP A 231 -10.75 21.50 -26.68
N VAL A 232 -11.25 20.69 -25.75
CA VAL A 232 -11.17 19.22 -25.78
C VAL A 232 -12.59 18.67 -25.62
N ASP A 233 -12.94 17.62 -26.36
CA ASP A 233 -14.28 17.00 -26.25
C ASP A 233 -14.54 16.57 -24.80
N SER A 234 -15.72 16.91 -24.26
CA SER A 234 -16.17 16.48 -22.93
C SER A 234 -16.05 14.96 -22.68
N GLN A 235 -16.25 14.13 -23.71
CA GLN A 235 -16.11 12.68 -23.62
C GLN A 235 -14.65 12.21 -23.58
N ALA A 236 -13.70 13.08 -23.92
CA ALA A 236 -12.26 12.85 -23.89
C ALA A 236 -11.59 13.50 -22.66
N ILE A 237 -12.38 13.84 -21.62
CA ILE A 237 -11.89 14.34 -20.33
C ILE A 237 -12.19 13.29 -19.26
N PHE A 238 -11.16 12.55 -18.90
CA PHE A 238 -11.28 11.37 -18.05
C PHE A 238 -10.87 11.67 -16.60
N PRO A 239 -11.67 11.26 -15.61
CA PRO A 239 -11.28 11.34 -14.21
C PRO A 239 -10.24 10.26 -13.89
N MET A 240 -9.29 10.59 -13.02
CA MET A 240 -8.35 9.61 -12.46
C MET A 240 -8.17 9.89 -10.96
N PRO A 241 -9.09 9.42 -10.10
CA PRO A 241 -8.98 9.62 -8.68
C PRO A 241 -7.77 8.89 -8.09
N THR A 242 -7.25 9.37 -6.98
CA THR A 242 -6.23 8.66 -6.20
C THR A 242 -6.81 7.36 -5.65
N VAL A 243 -6.14 6.24 -5.94
CA VAL A 243 -6.55 4.88 -5.53
C VAL A 243 -5.53 4.25 -4.60
N LYS A 244 -5.97 3.31 -3.75
CA LYS A 244 -5.09 2.53 -2.88
C LYS A 244 -4.36 1.43 -3.67
N ASN A 245 -5.02 0.88 -4.69
CA ASN A 245 -4.47 -0.16 -5.52
C ASN A 245 -4.28 0.36 -6.95
N VAL A 246 -3.03 0.57 -7.36
CA VAL A 246 -2.70 1.09 -8.71
C VAL A 246 -3.21 0.18 -9.84
N TYR A 247 -3.45 -1.11 -9.56
CA TYR A 247 -4.01 -2.04 -10.53
C TYR A 247 -5.52 -1.79 -10.79
N GLU A 248 -6.18 -0.92 -10.01
CA GLU A 248 -7.56 -0.43 -10.27
C GLU A 248 -7.61 0.59 -11.42
N VAL A 249 -6.50 1.30 -11.70
CA VAL A 249 -6.47 2.40 -12.66
C VAL A 249 -6.90 1.98 -14.08
N PRO A 250 -6.46 0.83 -14.64
CA PRO A 250 -6.96 0.36 -15.94
C PRO A 250 -8.48 0.17 -15.98
N LEU A 251 -9.08 -0.30 -14.88
CA LEU A 251 -10.54 -0.51 -14.79
C LEU A 251 -11.27 0.83 -14.79
N ILE A 252 -10.81 1.78 -13.97
CA ILE A 252 -11.38 3.13 -13.88
C ILE A 252 -11.27 3.86 -15.22
N MET A 253 -10.13 3.74 -15.90
CA MET A 253 -9.90 4.36 -17.21
C MET A 253 -10.80 3.74 -18.29
N GLU A 254 -10.96 2.42 -18.30
CA GLU A 254 -11.83 1.74 -19.26
C GLU A 254 -13.31 2.08 -19.01
N GLU A 255 -13.76 2.06 -17.75
CA GLU A 255 -15.13 2.46 -17.36
C GLU A 255 -15.42 3.93 -17.76
N SER A 256 -14.41 4.80 -17.65
CA SER A 256 -14.51 6.20 -18.08
C SER A 256 -14.51 6.37 -19.61
N GLY A 257 -14.25 5.29 -20.38
CA GLY A 257 -14.33 5.29 -21.84
C GLY A 257 -13.02 5.58 -22.57
N VAL A 258 -11.86 5.48 -21.92
CA VAL A 258 -10.55 5.73 -22.55
C VAL A 258 -10.31 4.81 -23.75
N GLY A 259 -10.50 3.50 -23.58
CA GLY A 259 -10.33 2.53 -24.67
C GLY A 259 -11.22 2.83 -25.87
N ARG A 260 -12.50 3.15 -25.62
CA ARG A 260 -13.47 3.52 -26.66
C ARG A 260 -13.02 4.74 -27.46
N ILE A 261 -12.60 5.82 -26.80
CA ILE A 261 -12.18 7.06 -27.48
C ILE A 261 -10.91 6.83 -28.30
N LEU A 262 -9.93 6.09 -27.76
CA LEU A 262 -8.72 5.74 -28.50
C LEU A 262 -9.03 4.91 -29.75
N SER A 263 -9.88 3.89 -29.63
CA SER A 263 -10.26 3.05 -30.76
C SER A 263 -10.99 3.83 -31.85
N GLN A 264 -11.90 4.73 -31.46
CA GLN A 264 -12.62 5.60 -32.41
C GLN A 264 -11.68 6.57 -33.12
N ALA A 265 -10.79 7.25 -32.38
CA ALA A 265 -9.91 8.28 -32.93
C ALA A 265 -8.81 7.71 -33.85
N LEU A 266 -8.28 6.53 -33.51
CA LEU A 266 -7.16 5.92 -34.24
C LEU A 266 -7.61 4.84 -35.24
N GLY A 267 -8.91 4.54 -35.31
CA GLY A 267 -9.47 3.49 -36.16
C GLY A 267 -9.00 2.09 -35.75
N LEU A 268 -8.88 1.83 -34.45
CA LEU A 268 -8.45 0.53 -33.92
C LEU A 268 -9.65 -0.41 -33.83
N SER A 269 -9.43 -1.68 -34.14
CA SER A 269 -10.40 -2.76 -34.02
C SER A 269 -10.10 -3.62 -32.79
N GLY A 270 -11.13 -4.03 -32.06
CA GLY A 270 -11.00 -4.93 -30.91
C GLY A 270 -12.00 -4.60 -29.81
N HIS A 271 -12.27 -5.57 -28.94
CA HIS A 271 -13.09 -5.38 -27.74
C HIS A 271 -12.21 -5.59 -26.52
N CYS A 272 -12.21 -4.61 -25.61
CA CYS A 272 -11.42 -4.68 -24.39
C CYS A 272 -11.97 -5.76 -23.46
N GLN A 273 -11.14 -6.73 -23.07
CA GLN A 273 -11.49 -7.77 -22.11
C GLN A 273 -10.60 -7.68 -20.87
N LEU A 274 -11.15 -7.12 -19.78
CA LEU A 274 -10.45 -6.94 -18.50
C LEU A 274 -10.96 -7.87 -17.39
N ASP A 275 -11.78 -8.88 -17.69
CA ASP A 275 -12.36 -9.77 -16.66
C ASP A 275 -11.30 -10.43 -15.77
N ASP A 276 -10.21 -10.92 -16.37
CA ASP A 276 -9.08 -11.52 -15.64
C ASP A 276 -8.37 -10.49 -14.76
N TRP A 277 -8.25 -9.25 -15.24
CA TRP A 277 -7.63 -8.15 -14.52
C TRP A 277 -8.52 -7.69 -13.36
N SER A 278 -9.84 -7.62 -13.56
CA SER A 278 -10.82 -7.34 -12.51
C SER A 278 -10.73 -8.38 -11.40
N ARG A 279 -10.74 -9.67 -11.74
CA ARG A 279 -10.63 -10.76 -10.75
C ARG A 279 -9.33 -10.69 -9.95
N LEU A 280 -8.22 -10.35 -10.61
CA LEU A 280 -6.94 -10.11 -9.94
C LEU A 280 -7.05 -8.95 -8.94
N VAL A 281 -7.61 -7.81 -9.36
CA VAL A 281 -7.79 -6.64 -8.49
C VAL A 281 -8.70 -6.97 -7.30
N ASP A 282 -9.81 -7.66 -7.54
CA ASP A 282 -10.73 -8.11 -6.50
C ASP A 282 -10.02 -9.01 -5.49
N GLN A 283 -9.21 -9.97 -5.95
CA GLN A 283 -8.41 -10.83 -5.09
C GLN A 283 -7.38 -10.04 -4.26
N MET A 284 -6.72 -9.03 -4.86
CA MET A 284 -5.77 -8.18 -4.14
C MET A 284 -6.46 -7.32 -3.07
N ASN A 285 -7.67 -6.85 -3.35
CA ASN A 285 -8.44 -5.99 -2.45
C ASN A 285 -9.14 -6.79 -1.34
N ALA A 286 -9.55 -8.03 -1.61
CA ALA A 286 -10.21 -8.94 -0.67
C ALA A 286 -9.23 -9.76 0.18
N ALA A 287 -7.92 -9.57 0.04
CA ALA A 287 -6.92 -10.30 0.80
C ALA A 287 -7.05 -10.02 2.31
N ASP A 288 -7.34 -11.09 3.06
CA ASP A 288 -7.55 -11.04 4.51
C ASP A 288 -6.25 -11.40 5.25
N GLY A 289 -5.90 -10.58 6.25
CA GLY A 289 -4.69 -10.75 7.04
C GLY A 289 -3.41 -10.25 6.38
N GLU A 290 -2.35 -10.20 7.18
CA GLU A 290 -1.06 -9.61 6.81
C GLU A 290 0.10 -10.55 7.13
N VAL A 291 1.09 -10.55 6.24
CA VAL A 291 2.37 -11.21 6.46
C VAL A 291 3.48 -10.15 6.56
N PRO A 292 4.02 -9.91 7.77
CA PRO A 292 5.13 -8.97 7.96
C PRO A 292 6.39 -9.50 7.28
N ILE A 293 6.92 -8.76 6.31
CA ILE A 293 8.14 -9.11 5.58
C ILE A 293 9.10 -7.93 5.61
N ALA A 294 10.32 -8.14 6.10
CA ALA A 294 11.35 -7.11 6.09
C ALA A 294 12.02 -7.00 4.73
N ILE A 295 12.17 -5.78 4.23
CA ILE A 295 13.17 -5.44 3.21
C ILE A 295 14.33 -4.77 3.93
N VAL A 296 15.46 -5.47 4.04
CA VAL A 296 16.65 -4.98 4.75
C VAL A 296 17.65 -4.43 3.74
N GLY A 297 17.55 -3.13 3.47
CA GLY A 297 18.27 -2.46 2.40
C GLY A 297 19.12 -1.27 2.86
N LYS A 298 19.96 -0.77 1.94
CA LYS A 298 20.74 0.47 2.13
C LYS A 298 19.92 1.72 1.85
N TYR A 299 18.90 1.62 0.98
CA TYR A 299 18.16 2.75 0.41
C TYR A 299 16.69 2.81 0.86
N VAL A 300 16.38 2.33 2.07
CA VAL A 300 14.99 2.15 2.51
C VAL A 300 14.24 3.44 2.85
N GLU A 301 14.94 4.57 2.98
CA GLU A 301 14.33 5.89 3.18
C GLU A 301 13.57 6.38 1.95
N TYR A 302 13.91 5.85 0.77
CA TYR A 302 13.22 6.11 -0.48
C TYR A 302 12.65 4.79 -1.02
N PRO A 303 11.39 4.45 -0.72
CA PRO A 303 10.78 3.16 -1.07
C PRO A 303 10.88 2.77 -2.54
N ASP A 304 10.94 3.76 -3.45
CA ASP A 304 11.03 3.52 -4.88
C ASP A 304 12.41 3.00 -5.32
N SER A 305 13.44 3.06 -4.47
CA SER A 305 14.73 2.38 -4.71
C SER A 305 14.61 0.85 -4.74
N TYR A 306 13.49 0.30 -4.24
CA TYR A 306 13.21 -1.14 -4.20
C TYR A 306 11.77 -1.43 -4.69
N MET A 307 11.28 -0.64 -5.64
CA MET A 307 9.90 -0.70 -6.09
C MET A 307 9.53 -2.08 -6.66
N SER A 308 10.34 -2.65 -7.55
CA SER A 308 10.13 -3.97 -8.14
C SER A 308 10.14 -5.07 -7.07
N VAL A 309 10.98 -4.97 -6.04
CA VAL A 309 10.99 -5.91 -4.91
C VAL A 309 9.68 -5.83 -4.13
N ARG A 310 9.21 -4.62 -3.82
CA ARG A 310 7.94 -4.38 -3.15
C ARG A 310 6.76 -4.92 -3.97
N GLU A 311 6.73 -4.65 -5.27
CA GLU A 311 5.69 -5.17 -6.16
C GLU A 311 5.73 -6.69 -6.28
N ALA A 312 6.92 -7.30 -6.36
CA ALA A 312 7.05 -8.76 -6.41
C ALA A 312 6.52 -9.44 -5.14
N LEU A 313 6.76 -8.85 -3.96
CA LEU A 313 6.16 -9.30 -2.69
C LEU A 313 4.64 -9.13 -2.70
N ARG A 314 4.15 -8.00 -3.21
CA ARG A 314 2.71 -7.74 -3.32
C ARG A 314 2.01 -8.76 -4.21
N HIS A 315 2.58 -9.08 -5.37
CA HIS A 315 2.04 -10.09 -6.28
C HIS A 315 2.02 -11.48 -5.62
N ALA A 316 3.12 -11.87 -4.97
CA ALA A 316 3.22 -13.16 -4.29
C ALA A 316 2.25 -13.28 -3.12
N ALA A 317 2.11 -12.24 -2.29
CA ALA A 317 1.15 -12.22 -1.19
C ALA A 317 -0.30 -12.30 -1.67
N ALA A 318 -0.66 -11.56 -2.72
CA ALA A 318 -1.98 -11.64 -3.32
C ALA A 318 -2.32 -13.06 -3.79
N SER A 319 -1.36 -13.78 -4.37
CA SER A 319 -1.55 -15.18 -4.79
C SER A 319 -1.77 -16.15 -3.60
N CYS A 320 -1.31 -15.78 -2.41
CA CYS A 320 -1.55 -16.51 -1.15
C CYS A 320 -2.83 -16.05 -0.43
N GLY A 321 -3.56 -15.07 -0.96
CA GLY A 321 -4.76 -14.50 -0.36
C GLY A 321 -4.49 -13.61 0.87
N VAL A 322 -3.27 -13.11 1.03
CA VAL A 322 -2.86 -12.24 2.15
C VAL A 322 -2.24 -10.94 1.63
N ARG A 323 -2.08 -9.95 2.50
CA ARG A 323 -1.35 -8.71 2.16
C ARG A 323 0.09 -8.77 2.68
N ALA A 324 1.05 -8.34 1.86
CA ALA A 324 2.43 -8.14 2.32
C ALA A 324 2.51 -6.86 3.15
N ASP A 325 2.78 -6.99 4.45
CA ASP A 325 3.14 -5.87 5.32
C ASP A 325 4.65 -5.65 5.25
N VAL A 326 5.06 -4.75 4.34
CA VAL A 326 6.47 -4.51 4.04
C VAL A 326 7.09 -3.61 5.10
N ARG A 327 8.01 -4.18 5.90
CA ARG A 327 8.80 -3.48 6.91
C ARG A 327 10.13 -3.01 6.30
N TRP A 328 10.27 -1.71 6.15
CA TRP A 328 11.49 -1.07 5.68
C TRP A 328 12.52 -1.01 6.80
N VAL A 329 13.61 -1.76 6.68
CA VAL A 329 14.66 -1.84 7.70
C VAL A 329 15.99 -1.37 7.12
N HIS A 330 16.55 -0.32 7.72
CA HIS A 330 17.82 0.23 7.28
C HIS A 330 18.98 -0.67 7.74
N SER A 331 19.83 -1.12 6.82
CA SER A 331 20.89 -2.08 7.18
C SER A 331 21.91 -1.51 8.18
N GLU A 332 22.25 -0.22 8.10
CA GLU A 332 23.08 0.45 9.12
C GLU A 332 22.42 0.53 10.51
N ALA A 333 21.08 0.49 10.60
CA ALA A 333 20.40 0.42 11.89
C ALA A 333 20.55 -0.98 12.50
N VAL A 334 20.60 -2.03 11.68
CA VAL A 334 20.93 -3.39 12.12
C VAL A 334 22.37 -3.48 12.63
N GLU A 335 23.33 -2.81 11.98
CA GLU A 335 24.73 -2.76 12.46
C GLU A 335 24.86 -2.12 13.85
N ARG A 336 24.11 -1.04 14.08
CA ARG A 336 24.20 -0.26 15.31
C ARG A 336 23.43 -0.89 16.46
N ASP A 337 22.19 -1.33 16.20
CA ASP A 337 21.23 -1.72 17.24
C ASP A 337 21.07 -3.25 17.35
N GLY A 338 21.60 -4.00 16.38
CA GLY A 338 21.49 -5.45 16.28
C GLY A 338 20.22 -5.93 15.55
N PRO A 339 20.23 -7.14 14.96
CA PRO A 339 19.13 -7.64 14.15
C PRO A 339 17.86 -7.97 14.94
N ASP A 340 17.96 -8.49 16.17
CA ASP A 340 16.78 -8.85 16.98
C ASP A 340 15.87 -7.63 17.22
N HIS A 341 16.41 -6.42 17.38
CA HIS A 341 15.61 -5.21 17.61
C HIS A 341 14.66 -4.90 16.43
N HIS A 342 15.14 -5.12 15.20
CA HIS A 342 14.44 -4.75 13.98
C HIS A 342 13.68 -5.91 13.32
N LEU A 343 14.05 -7.17 13.61
CA LEU A 343 13.62 -8.36 12.87
C LEU A 343 12.88 -9.41 13.72
N LYS A 344 12.60 -9.13 15.00
CA LYS A 344 11.90 -10.09 15.89
C LYS A 344 10.48 -10.45 15.43
N ASP A 345 9.76 -9.49 14.85
CA ASP A 345 8.33 -9.62 14.54
C ASP A 345 8.07 -9.99 13.07
N VAL A 346 9.12 -10.10 12.24
CA VAL A 346 8.96 -10.37 10.80
C VAL A 346 8.94 -11.86 10.48
N CYS A 347 8.08 -12.23 9.53
CA CYS A 347 7.83 -13.61 9.12
C CYS A 347 8.64 -14.02 7.87
N GLY A 348 9.22 -13.05 7.18
CA GLY A 348 10.14 -13.27 6.06
C GLY A 348 11.09 -12.08 5.90
N ILE A 349 12.22 -12.30 5.25
CA ILE A 349 13.27 -11.31 5.02
C ILE A 349 13.68 -11.35 3.54
N VAL A 350 13.73 -10.18 2.92
CA VAL A 350 14.38 -9.96 1.62
C VAL A 350 15.57 -9.03 1.83
N VAL A 351 16.75 -9.45 1.38
CA VAL A 351 17.94 -8.59 1.31
C VAL A 351 18.17 -8.25 -0.16
N PRO A 352 17.85 -7.03 -0.61
CA PRO A 352 17.99 -6.62 -2.00
C PRO A 352 19.45 -6.26 -2.35
N GLY A 353 19.66 -5.93 -3.63
CA GLY A 353 20.93 -5.38 -4.10
C GLY A 353 21.28 -4.02 -3.47
N GLY A 354 22.56 -3.63 -3.56
CA GLY A 354 22.98 -2.27 -3.21
C GLY A 354 24.47 -2.01 -3.42
N PHE A 355 24.84 -0.80 -3.82
CA PHE A 355 26.23 -0.48 -4.16
C PHE A 355 27.05 -0.01 -2.97
N GLY A 356 28.37 -0.23 -3.06
CA GLY A 356 29.36 0.27 -2.10
C GLY A 356 29.38 -0.46 -0.74
N PRO A 357 30.35 -0.16 0.13
CA PRO A 357 30.58 -0.90 1.38
C PRO A 357 29.61 -0.56 2.51
N ARG A 358 28.92 0.58 2.45
CA ARG A 358 28.08 1.10 3.53
C ARG A 358 26.93 0.14 3.87
N GLY A 359 26.74 -0.15 5.16
CA GLY A 359 25.60 -0.93 5.65
C GLY A 359 25.62 -2.42 5.28
N VAL A 360 26.75 -2.96 4.80
CA VAL A 360 26.86 -4.37 4.39
C VAL A 360 26.97 -5.30 5.59
N GLU A 361 27.66 -4.92 6.65
CA GLU A 361 27.81 -5.78 7.83
C GLU A 361 26.45 -6.02 8.49
N GLY A 362 25.53 -5.06 8.42
CA GLY A 362 24.15 -5.22 8.88
C GLY A 362 23.36 -6.20 8.04
N MET A 363 23.65 -6.28 6.74
CA MET A 363 23.07 -7.29 5.86
C MET A 363 23.65 -8.68 6.14
N VAL A 364 24.95 -8.78 6.46
CA VAL A 364 25.59 -10.03 6.91
C VAL A 364 24.98 -10.50 8.24
N ASP A 365 24.81 -9.59 9.21
CA ASP A 365 24.15 -9.88 10.49
C ASP A 365 22.68 -10.27 10.31
N THR A 366 21.99 -9.70 9.32
CA THR A 366 20.62 -10.09 8.94
C THR A 366 20.58 -11.52 8.38
N SER A 367 21.52 -11.89 7.50
CA SER A 367 21.65 -13.28 7.02
C SER A 367 21.88 -14.24 8.18
N ARG A 368 22.80 -13.90 9.09
CA ARG A 368 23.09 -14.70 10.29
C ARG A 368 21.83 -14.87 11.15
N TYR A 369 21.09 -13.79 11.37
CA TYR A 369 19.86 -13.80 12.15
C TYR A 369 18.80 -14.70 11.51
N ALA A 370 18.55 -14.55 10.20
CA ALA A 370 17.58 -15.36 9.47
C ALA A 370 17.91 -16.86 9.62
N ARG A 371 19.16 -17.23 9.36
CA ARG A 371 19.68 -18.60 9.51
C ARG A 371 19.53 -19.14 10.93
N ALA A 372 19.91 -18.37 11.94
CA ALA A 372 19.87 -18.79 13.34
C ALA A 372 18.45 -18.91 13.91
N LYS A 373 17.52 -18.10 13.41
CA LYS A 373 16.13 -18.01 13.91
C LYS A 373 15.11 -18.70 12.99
N GLY A 374 15.56 -19.35 11.92
CA GLY A 374 14.68 -20.03 10.96
C GLY A 374 13.73 -19.08 10.21
N VAL A 375 14.12 -17.82 9.97
CA VAL A 375 13.26 -16.85 9.25
C VAL A 375 13.45 -17.04 7.75
N PRO A 376 12.40 -17.29 6.95
CA PRO A 376 12.46 -17.34 5.51
C PRO A 376 13.26 -16.16 4.93
N TYR A 377 14.24 -16.45 4.08
CA TYR A 377 15.20 -15.51 3.56
C TYR A 377 15.33 -15.62 2.04
N LEU A 378 15.25 -14.48 1.35
CA LEU A 378 15.58 -14.34 -0.06
C LEU A 378 16.63 -13.24 -0.25
N GLY A 379 17.83 -13.63 -0.69
CA GLY A 379 18.91 -12.70 -1.02
C GLY A 379 18.98 -12.43 -2.52
N LEU A 380 18.94 -11.16 -2.92
CA LEU A 380 18.97 -10.74 -4.33
C LEU A 380 20.30 -10.05 -4.66
N CYS A 381 21.05 -10.56 -5.63
CA CYS A 381 22.36 -10.07 -6.04
C CYS A 381 23.31 -9.94 -4.83
N LEU A 382 23.53 -8.72 -4.32
CA LEU A 382 24.28 -8.51 -3.07
C LEU A 382 23.74 -9.35 -1.91
N GLY A 383 22.42 -9.57 -1.83
CA GLY A 383 21.80 -10.44 -0.83
C GLY A 383 22.37 -11.86 -0.83
N MET A 384 22.60 -12.46 -2.01
CA MET A 384 23.26 -13.76 -2.09
C MET A 384 24.71 -13.68 -1.62
N GLN A 385 25.42 -12.63 -2.02
CA GLN A 385 26.82 -12.43 -1.68
C GLN A 385 27.04 -12.31 -0.17
N VAL A 386 26.20 -11.52 0.53
CA VAL A 386 26.28 -11.38 1.99
C VAL A 386 25.88 -12.67 2.72
N MET A 387 24.98 -13.47 2.14
CA MET A 387 24.66 -14.80 2.66
C MET A 387 25.87 -15.75 2.58
N ILE A 388 26.60 -15.74 1.46
CA ILE A 388 27.84 -16.52 1.31
C ILE A 388 28.91 -16.01 2.28
N ILE A 389 29.04 -14.69 2.45
CA ILE A 389 29.98 -14.09 3.41
C ILE A 389 29.64 -14.50 4.86
N ASP A 390 28.36 -14.43 5.28
CA ASP A 390 27.92 -14.94 6.59
C ASP A 390 28.30 -16.41 6.77
N TRP A 391 27.96 -17.26 5.79
CA TRP A 391 28.23 -18.69 5.87
C TRP A 391 29.72 -19.00 5.97
N ALA A 392 30.53 -18.37 5.12
CA ALA A 392 31.98 -18.52 5.13
C ALA A 392 32.59 -18.13 6.49
N ARG A 393 32.16 -17.00 7.06
CA ARG A 393 32.66 -16.51 8.35
C ARG A 393 32.22 -17.39 9.52
N ASN A 394 30.93 -17.72 9.59
CA ASN A 394 30.29 -18.24 10.80
C ASN A 394 30.06 -19.76 10.81
N VAL A 395 30.10 -20.42 9.64
CA VAL A 395 29.91 -21.89 9.53
C VAL A 395 31.19 -22.57 9.06
N THR A 396 31.81 -22.08 7.99
CA THR A 396 33.05 -22.67 7.45
C THR A 396 34.29 -22.26 8.26
N GLY A 397 34.23 -21.17 9.04
CA GLY A 397 35.33 -20.68 9.87
C GLY A 397 36.39 -19.85 9.11
N LEU A 398 36.06 -19.38 7.91
CA LEU A 398 36.92 -18.53 7.08
C LEU A 398 36.94 -17.09 7.63
N THR A 399 37.75 -16.87 8.66
CA THR A 399 37.90 -15.55 9.30
C THR A 399 38.44 -14.54 8.29
N GLY A 400 37.77 -13.38 8.17
CA GLY A 400 38.11 -12.35 7.19
C GLY A 400 37.60 -12.63 5.78
N ALA A 401 36.61 -13.52 5.62
CA ALA A 401 35.91 -13.68 4.35
C ALA A 401 35.10 -12.45 3.98
N ASN A 402 35.23 -11.98 2.75
CA ASN A 402 34.47 -10.83 2.25
C ASN A 402 34.38 -10.85 0.71
N SER A 403 33.76 -9.82 0.15
CA SER A 403 33.85 -9.46 -1.27
C SER A 403 35.01 -8.51 -1.52
N SER A 404 35.80 -8.76 -2.57
CA SER A 404 36.84 -7.82 -3.00
C SER A 404 36.30 -6.48 -3.53
N GLU A 405 34.98 -6.39 -3.80
CA GLU A 405 34.29 -5.12 -4.08
C GLU A 405 34.17 -4.24 -2.83
N LEU A 406 33.86 -4.88 -1.70
CA LEU A 406 33.46 -4.21 -0.46
C LEU A 406 34.66 -3.98 0.45
N ASP A 407 35.59 -4.93 0.44
CA ASP A 407 36.85 -4.91 1.17
C ASP A 407 37.97 -5.46 0.25
N PRO A 408 38.67 -4.58 -0.48
CA PRO A 408 39.74 -4.97 -1.40
C PRO A 408 40.92 -5.70 -0.71
N ASP A 409 41.09 -5.49 0.60
CA ASP A 409 42.19 -6.05 1.39
C ASP A 409 41.76 -7.33 2.16
N CYS A 410 40.55 -7.85 1.90
CA CYS A 410 40.05 -9.02 2.59
C CYS A 410 40.95 -10.25 2.37
N ARG A 411 41.21 -10.99 3.45
CA ARG A 411 42.14 -12.13 3.42
C ARG A 411 41.58 -13.34 2.65
N GLN A 412 40.25 -13.45 2.61
CA GLN A 412 39.54 -14.57 1.98
C GLN A 412 38.45 -14.02 1.04
N PRO A 413 38.78 -13.63 -0.21
CA PRO A 413 37.80 -13.07 -1.15
C PRO A 413 36.88 -14.17 -1.69
N VAL A 414 35.84 -14.52 -0.93
CA VAL A 414 34.84 -15.54 -1.29
C VAL A 414 33.92 -15.06 -2.41
N ILE A 415 33.81 -13.74 -2.57
CA ILE A 415 33.24 -13.07 -3.73
C ILE A 415 34.37 -12.26 -4.39
N ASP A 416 34.62 -12.48 -5.68
CA ASP A 416 35.70 -11.80 -6.42
C ASP A 416 35.30 -11.55 -7.88
N ILE A 417 36.04 -10.68 -8.56
CA ILE A 417 35.97 -10.57 -10.02
C ILE A 417 36.63 -11.81 -10.65
N MET A 418 36.03 -12.37 -11.69
CA MET A 418 36.56 -13.55 -12.37
C MET A 418 37.99 -13.31 -12.89
N LEU A 419 38.91 -14.26 -12.67
CA LEU A 419 40.34 -14.12 -13.01
C LEU A 419 40.60 -13.79 -14.48
N GLY A 420 39.76 -14.28 -15.41
CA GLY A 420 39.83 -13.97 -16.85
C GLY A 420 39.43 -12.54 -17.23
N GLN A 421 38.87 -11.76 -16.29
CA GLN A 421 38.39 -10.39 -16.49
C GLN A 421 39.31 -9.33 -15.85
N LYS A 422 40.33 -9.73 -15.07
CA LYS A 422 41.26 -8.81 -14.37
C LYS A 422 42.14 -7.95 -15.28
N GLY A 423 42.14 -8.18 -16.60
CA GLY A 423 42.88 -7.41 -17.60
C GLY A 423 42.06 -6.38 -18.39
N VAL A 424 40.75 -6.26 -18.13
CA VAL A 424 39.86 -5.30 -18.81
C VAL A 424 39.88 -3.98 -18.04
N THR A 425 40.50 -2.95 -18.60
CA THR A 425 40.64 -1.61 -17.98
C THR A 425 39.37 -0.77 -18.08
N ASP A 426 38.43 -1.13 -18.96
CA ASP A 426 37.13 -0.46 -19.03
C ASP A 426 36.21 -0.95 -17.92
N MET A 427 35.82 -0.01 -17.06
CA MET A 427 34.82 -0.20 -16.01
C MET A 427 33.44 -0.67 -16.51
N GLY A 428 33.21 -0.85 -17.82
CA GLY A 428 32.00 -1.44 -18.38
C GLY A 428 32.14 -2.87 -18.95
N GLY A 429 33.35 -3.32 -19.28
CA GLY A 429 33.56 -4.53 -20.10
C GLY A 429 33.36 -5.87 -19.40
N THR A 430 33.05 -5.87 -18.10
CA THR A 430 32.95 -7.07 -17.24
C THR A 430 31.59 -7.21 -16.57
N MET A 431 30.65 -6.29 -16.80
CA MET A 431 29.34 -6.31 -16.16
C MET A 431 28.38 -7.28 -16.86
N ARG A 432 27.74 -8.17 -16.10
CA ARG A 432 26.65 -9.01 -16.57
C ARG A 432 25.34 -8.23 -16.48
N LEU A 433 24.78 -7.87 -17.63
CA LEU A 433 23.53 -7.13 -17.77
C LEU A 433 22.53 -7.91 -18.63
N GLY A 434 21.28 -7.98 -18.17
CA GLY A 434 20.18 -8.61 -18.92
C GLY A 434 20.05 -10.10 -18.64
N GLN A 435 19.38 -10.83 -19.54
CA GLN A 435 19.04 -12.23 -19.35
C GLN A 435 20.25 -13.16 -19.53
N TYR A 436 20.50 -13.99 -18.52
CA TYR A 436 21.45 -15.11 -18.57
C TYR A 436 20.74 -16.42 -18.19
N PRO A 437 21.14 -17.55 -18.77
CA PRO A 437 20.62 -18.86 -18.42
C PRO A 437 21.15 -19.34 -17.07
N CYS A 438 20.28 -19.94 -16.26
CA CYS A 438 20.61 -20.65 -15.03
C CYS A 438 19.99 -22.05 -15.07
N ARG A 439 20.76 -23.07 -14.65
CA ARG A 439 20.29 -24.45 -14.53
C ARG A 439 20.12 -24.84 -13.06
N PRO A 440 18.87 -24.90 -12.56
CA PRO A 440 18.58 -25.38 -11.23
C PRO A 440 19.09 -26.82 -11.04
N GLN A 441 19.78 -27.07 -9.94
CA GLN A 441 20.24 -28.41 -9.57
C GLN A 441 19.06 -29.23 -9.02
N SER A 442 19.04 -30.54 -9.27
CA SER A 442 17.98 -31.43 -8.77
C SER A 442 17.88 -31.43 -7.24
N ASN A 443 16.68 -31.66 -6.71
CA ASN A 443 16.40 -31.74 -5.26
C ASN A 443 16.67 -30.45 -4.48
N THR A 444 16.60 -29.29 -5.14
CA THR A 444 16.76 -27.97 -4.53
C THR A 444 15.42 -27.23 -4.44
N ARG A 445 15.33 -26.20 -3.57
CA ARG A 445 14.17 -25.30 -3.54
C ARG A 445 14.04 -24.53 -4.85
N MET A 446 15.17 -24.17 -5.46
CA MET A 446 15.23 -23.58 -6.80
C MET A 446 14.52 -24.45 -7.85
N ALA A 447 14.88 -25.74 -7.95
CA ALA A 447 14.26 -26.65 -8.90
C ALA A 447 12.76 -26.86 -8.63
N GLN A 448 12.36 -26.91 -7.35
CA GLN A 448 10.96 -27.03 -6.95
C GLN A 448 10.15 -25.78 -7.31
N ALA A 449 10.69 -24.58 -7.06
CA ALA A 449 10.00 -23.32 -7.32
C ALA A 449 9.79 -23.08 -8.82
N TYR A 450 10.83 -23.25 -9.64
CA TYR A 450 10.74 -22.97 -11.07
C TYR A 450 10.12 -24.10 -11.90
N ALA A 451 10.25 -25.35 -11.46
CA ALA A 451 9.77 -26.54 -12.19
C ALA A 451 10.24 -26.59 -13.67
N ALA A 452 11.45 -26.09 -13.94
CA ALA A 452 12.04 -26.01 -15.27
C ALA A 452 13.53 -26.42 -15.24
N PRO A 453 14.05 -27.08 -16.31
CA PRO A 453 15.44 -27.52 -16.38
C PRO A 453 16.43 -26.38 -16.59
N GLU A 454 15.98 -25.27 -17.17
CA GLU A 454 16.77 -24.06 -17.45
C GLU A 454 15.83 -22.85 -17.34
N VAL A 455 16.32 -21.77 -16.74
CA VAL A 455 15.57 -20.52 -16.52
C VAL A 455 16.40 -19.34 -17.02
N MET A 456 15.74 -18.27 -17.47
CA MET A 456 16.41 -17.07 -17.98
C MET A 456 16.16 -15.92 -17.01
N GLU A 457 17.22 -15.39 -16.39
CA GLU A 457 17.09 -14.37 -15.34
C GLU A 457 17.93 -13.12 -15.58
N ARG A 458 17.46 -11.98 -15.07
CA ARG A 458 18.08 -10.67 -15.35
C ARG A 458 19.18 -10.35 -14.34
N HIS A 459 20.39 -10.11 -14.83
CA HIS A 459 21.56 -9.79 -14.01
C HIS A 459 21.90 -8.30 -14.06
N ARG A 460 22.49 -7.81 -12.96
CA ARG A 460 23.15 -6.51 -12.84
C ARG A 460 24.26 -6.55 -11.79
N HIS A 461 25.34 -7.23 -12.12
CA HIS A 461 26.51 -7.33 -11.24
C HIS A 461 27.79 -7.60 -12.04
N ARG A 462 28.92 -7.51 -11.34
CA ARG A 462 30.26 -7.83 -11.87
C ARG A 462 30.96 -8.91 -11.05
N TYR A 463 30.72 -8.90 -9.74
CA TYR A 463 31.39 -9.80 -8.82
C TYR A 463 30.65 -11.13 -8.73
N GLU A 464 31.43 -12.20 -8.61
CA GLU A 464 30.96 -13.57 -8.67
C GLU A 464 31.46 -14.38 -7.48
N VAL A 465 30.82 -15.51 -7.22
CA VAL A 465 31.32 -16.46 -6.22
C VAL A 465 32.69 -16.98 -6.68
N ASN A 466 33.69 -16.85 -5.81
CA ASN A 466 35.01 -17.31 -6.12
C ASN A 466 35.09 -18.84 -6.01
N ASN A 467 35.15 -19.51 -7.16
CA ASN A 467 35.18 -20.98 -7.26
C ASN A 467 36.27 -21.66 -6.44
N LYS A 468 37.34 -20.95 -6.06
CA LYS A 468 38.37 -21.47 -5.14
C LYS A 468 37.77 -21.93 -3.79
N TYR A 469 36.68 -21.30 -3.35
CA TYR A 469 36.02 -21.62 -2.07
C TYR A 469 34.81 -22.54 -2.24
N ARG A 470 34.38 -22.83 -3.48
CA ARG A 470 33.13 -23.55 -3.76
C ARG A 470 33.06 -24.91 -3.07
N GLU A 471 34.08 -25.76 -3.25
CA GLU A 471 34.12 -27.08 -2.59
C GLU A 471 34.04 -26.95 -1.07
N SER A 472 34.71 -25.96 -0.47
CA SER A 472 34.70 -25.76 0.98
C SER A 472 33.34 -25.29 1.51
N LEU A 473 32.62 -24.46 0.73
CA LEU A 473 31.27 -24.02 1.06
C LEU A 473 30.29 -25.18 0.94
N GLU A 474 30.36 -25.95 -0.16
CA GLU A 474 29.52 -27.13 -0.39
C GLU A 474 29.72 -28.21 0.69
N ALA A 475 30.98 -28.51 1.03
CA ALA A 475 31.31 -29.48 2.08
C ALA A 475 30.81 -29.07 3.48
N SER A 476 30.58 -27.78 3.71
CA SER A 476 30.05 -27.27 4.97
C SER A 476 28.51 -27.27 5.07
N GLY A 477 27.81 -27.70 4.01
CA GLY A 477 26.36 -27.90 4.01
C GLY A 477 25.55 -26.90 3.16
N MET A 478 26.19 -25.91 2.54
CA MET A 478 25.54 -25.04 1.55
C MET A 478 25.40 -25.77 0.21
N ILE A 479 24.32 -25.53 -0.54
CA ILE A 479 24.16 -26.09 -1.90
C ILE A 479 24.24 -24.95 -2.91
N MET A 480 25.11 -25.09 -3.92
CA MET A 480 25.10 -24.22 -5.10
C MET A 480 23.95 -24.65 -6.01
N SER A 481 22.74 -24.19 -5.71
CA SER A 481 21.48 -24.70 -6.23
C SER A 481 21.19 -24.39 -7.69
N GLY A 482 22.02 -23.57 -8.33
CA GLY A 482 21.83 -23.17 -9.71
C GLY A 482 23.12 -22.59 -10.27
N LEU A 483 23.47 -23.06 -11.47
CA LEU A 483 24.75 -22.75 -12.12
C LEU A 483 24.50 -22.22 -13.53
N SER A 484 25.48 -21.53 -14.10
CA SER A 484 25.52 -21.27 -15.53
C SER A 484 25.57 -22.60 -16.32
N PRO A 485 25.20 -22.61 -17.61
CA PRO A 485 25.19 -23.82 -18.44
C PRO A 485 26.52 -24.57 -18.54
N ASP A 486 27.64 -23.85 -18.43
CA ASP A 486 29.01 -24.39 -18.40
C ASP A 486 29.45 -24.86 -16.99
N GLY A 487 28.65 -24.58 -15.97
CA GLY A 487 28.90 -24.93 -14.57
C GLY A 487 29.92 -24.03 -13.86
N GLU A 488 30.44 -23.00 -14.54
CA GLU A 488 31.50 -22.13 -14.00
C GLU A 488 30.97 -21.08 -13.03
N LEU A 489 29.81 -20.49 -13.29
CA LEU A 489 29.24 -19.43 -12.46
C LEU A 489 28.19 -20.01 -11.51
N VAL A 490 28.29 -19.60 -10.24
CA VAL A 490 27.24 -19.87 -9.24
C VAL A 490 26.19 -18.78 -9.36
N GLU A 491 25.02 -19.14 -9.85
CA GLU A 491 23.91 -18.21 -10.02
C GLU A 491 23.01 -18.18 -8.78
N THR A 492 22.92 -19.30 -8.06
CA THR A 492 22.12 -19.40 -6.84
C THR A 492 22.76 -20.31 -5.81
N ALA A 493 22.50 -20.02 -4.54
CA ALA A 493 22.89 -20.86 -3.41
C ALA A 493 21.72 -20.99 -2.42
N GLU A 494 21.61 -22.13 -1.73
CA GLU A 494 20.59 -22.36 -0.72
C GLU A 494 21.09 -23.18 0.47
N ILE A 495 20.42 -23.03 1.62
CA ILE A 495 20.72 -23.78 2.84
C ILE A 495 19.65 -24.87 3.04
N PRO A 496 19.95 -26.16 2.80
CA PRO A 496 18.95 -27.23 2.79
C PRO A 496 18.21 -27.38 4.13
N ASP A 497 18.92 -27.29 5.27
CA ASP A 497 18.37 -27.50 6.62
C ASP A 497 17.57 -26.32 7.20
N HIS A 498 17.33 -25.27 6.41
CA HIS A 498 16.58 -24.07 6.84
C HIS A 498 15.21 -23.99 6.14
N PRO A 499 14.09 -23.56 6.77
CA PRO A 499 12.74 -23.59 6.16
C PRO A 499 12.70 -23.05 4.71
N PHE A 500 13.26 -21.86 4.51
CA PHE A 500 13.52 -21.28 3.19
C PHE A 500 14.67 -20.29 3.29
N MET A 501 15.84 -20.60 2.75
CA MET A 501 16.95 -19.65 2.66
C MET A 501 17.63 -19.85 1.32
N VAL A 502 17.35 -18.93 0.41
CA VAL A 502 17.81 -18.95 -0.98
C VAL A 502 18.43 -17.59 -1.29
N GLY A 503 19.60 -17.60 -1.93
CA GLY A 503 20.22 -16.42 -2.50
C GLY A 503 20.42 -16.61 -4.01
N VAL A 504 20.19 -15.55 -4.77
CA VAL A 504 20.35 -15.52 -6.22
C VAL A 504 21.22 -14.34 -6.66
N GLN A 505 22.05 -14.50 -7.69
CA GLN A 505 22.84 -13.40 -8.27
C GLN A 505 21.99 -12.46 -9.13
N PHE A 506 20.94 -12.98 -9.73
CA PHE A 506 20.02 -12.23 -10.58
C PHE A 506 18.96 -11.48 -9.77
N HIS A 507 18.13 -10.73 -10.50
CA HIS A 507 17.04 -9.89 -10.01
C HIS A 507 15.68 -10.45 -10.45
N PRO A 508 15.14 -11.48 -9.75
CA PRO A 508 13.86 -12.09 -10.08
C PRO A 508 12.67 -11.11 -9.97
N GLU A 509 12.82 -10.03 -9.20
CA GLU A 509 11.80 -9.01 -9.01
C GLU A 509 11.39 -8.32 -10.32
N PHE A 510 12.31 -8.16 -11.27
CA PHE A 510 12.03 -7.51 -12.56
C PHE A 510 11.09 -8.33 -13.45
N GLN A 511 11.03 -9.64 -13.24
CA GLN A 511 10.16 -10.55 -14.01
C GLN A 511 8.82 -10.84 -13.34
N SER A 512 8.62 -10.37 -12.10
CA SER A 512 7.34 -10.54 -11.42
C SER A 512 6.24 -9.73 -12.12
N ARG A 513 5.08 -10.35 -12.31
CA ARG A 513 3.85 -9.73 -12.85
C ARG A 513 2.71 -9.95 -11.87
N PRO A 514 1.69 -9.08 -11.83
CA PRO A 514 0.62 -9.22 -10.85
C PRO A 514 -0.23 -10.48 -11.09
N ASN A 515 -0.43 -10.88 -12.33
CA ASN A 515 -1.11 -12.13 -12.73
C ASN A 515 -0.17 -13.36 -12.78
N ARG A 516 1.14 -13.14 -12.72
CA ARG A 516 2.18 -14.19 -12.76
C ARG A 516 3.29 -13.81 -11.76
N PRO A 517 3.03 -13.96 -10.45
CA PRO A 517 4.02 -13.66 -9.43
C PRO A 517 5.26 -14.53 -9.63
N HIS A 518 6.42 -13.96 -9.36
CA HIS A 518 7.67 -14.69 -9.54
C HIS A 518 7.75 -15.91 -8.60
N PRO A 519 8.21 -17.09 -9.05
CA PRO A 519 8.20 -18.31 -8.24
C PRO A 519 8.96 -18.22 -6.92
N LEU A 520 10.14 -17.58 -6.90
CA LEU A 520 10.93 -17.42 -5.68
C LEU A 520 10.27 -16.52 -4.62
N PHE A 521 9.59 -15.45 -5.06
CA PHE A 521 8.83 -14.61 -4.15
C PHE A 521 7.60 -15.35 -3.63
N SER A 522 6.93 -16.13 -4.48
CA SER A 522 5.80 -16.98 -4.09
C SER A 522 6.22 -18.04 -3.06
N ALA A 523 7.38 -18.67 -3.25
CA ALA A 523 7.93 -19.64 -2.32
C ALA A 523 8.31 -18.99 -0.97
N LEU A 524 8.95 -17.82 -0.99
CA LEU A 524 9.27 -17.05 0.22
C LEU A 524 7.99 -16.70 1.00
N VAL A 525 7.01 -16.09 0.33
CA VAL A 525 5.77 -15.63 0.97
C VAL A 525 4.94 -16.80 1.47
N GLY A 526 4.85 -17.89 0.70
CA GLY A 526 4.19 -19.12 1.14
C GLY A 526 4.77 -19.65 2.43
N GLN A 527 6.11 -19.69 2.55
CA GLN A 527 6.80 -20.09 3.77
C GLN A 527 6.62 -19.08 4.91
N ALA A 528 6.66 -17.77 4.61
CA ALA A 528 6.42 -16.72 5.59
C ALA A 528 5.01 -16.77 6.20
N CYS A 529 4.01 -17.27 5.46
CA CYS A 529 2.65 -17.45 5.98
C CYS A 529 2.57 -18.54 7.06
N ASP A 530 3.46 -19.53 7.03
CA ASP A 530 3.49 -20.64 8.00
C ASP A 530 4.37 -20.34 9.22
N ILE A 531 5.13 -19.24 9.21
CA ILE A 531 5.99 -18.81 10.31
C ILE A 531 5.19 -18.17 11.44
N VAL A 532 5.44 -18.68 12.65
CA VAL A 532 4.93 -18.11 13.91
C VAL A 532 6.06 -17.32 14.58
N ARG A 533 5.81 -16.04 14.88
CA ARG A 533 6.72 -15.17 15.62
C ARG A 533 6.08 -14.72 16.93
N GLU A 534 6.90 -14.23 17.84
CA GLU A 534 6.48 -13.75 19.16
C GLU A 534 5.40 -12.67 18.99
N GLY A 535 4.26 -12.84 19.66
CA GLY A 535 3.09 -11.96 19.51
C GLY A 535 2.13 -12.29 18.35
N LYS A 536 2.43 -13.28 17.49
CA LYS A 536 1.54 -13.69 16.39
C LYS A 536 0.68 -14.90 16.79
N GLN A 537 -0.64 -14.74 16.79
CA GLN A 537 -1.59 -15.85 16.95
C GLN A 537 -1.82 -16.50 15.58
N LEU A 538 -1.61 -17.81 15.46
CA LEU A 538 -1.90 -18.53 14.20
C LEU A 538 -3.42 -18.56 13.95
N PRO A 539 -3.89 -18.31 12.71
CA PRO A 539 -5.22 -18.76 12.34
C PRO A 539 -5.23 -20.30 12.40
N PHE A 540 -6.20 -20.88 13.10
CA PHE A 540 -6.39 -22.33 13.21
C PHE A 540 -6.54 -22.94 11.80
N ARG A 541 -5.46 -23.48 11.22
CA ARG A 541 -5.53 -24.32 10.01
C ARG A 541 -5.88 -25.75 10.43
N GLY A 542 -7.06 -26.18 10.00
CA GLY A 542 -7.75 -27.37 10.48
C GLY A 542 -6.95 -28.67 10.41
N ILE A 543 -6.75 -29.29 11.58
CA ILE A 543 -6.79 -30.74 11.67
C ILE A 543 -8.19 -31.15 11.20
N ARG A 544 -8.29 -31.90 10.10
CA ARG A 544 -9.52 -32.61 9.74
C ARG A 544 -9.94 -33.41 10.98
N ALA A 545 -10.96 -32.92 11.68
CA ALA A 545 -11.55 -33.62 12.79
C ALA A 545 -11.98 -34.99 12.27
N ILE A 546 -11.34 -36.05 12.80
CA ILE A 546 -11.89 -37.39 12.78
C ILE A 546 -13.28 -37.23 13.40
N ALA A 547 -14.30 -37.44 12.57
CA ALA A 547 -15.69 -37.40 12.99
C ALA A 547 -15.92 -38.53 14.00
N VAL A 548 -15.66 -38.25 15.28
CA VAL A 548 -16.24 -38.99 16.38
C VAL A 548 -17.69 -38.55 16.42
N ARG A 549 -18.54 -39.36 15.79
CA ARG A 549 -19.98 -39.36 16.04
C ARG A 549 -20.17 -39.45 17.55
N ASN A 550 -20.67 -38.38 18.17
CA ASN A 550 -21.59 -38.44 19.30
C ASN A 550 -22.20 -37.04 19.54
N GLY A 551 -23.52 -36.97 19.35
CA GLY A 551 -24.46 -36.18 20.14
C GLY A 551 -24.29 -34.66 20.17
N HIS A 552 -25.12 -33.96 19.39
CA HIS A 552 -25.81 -32.72 19.76
C HIS A 552 -25.06 -31.72 20.66
N GLY A 553 -24.54 -30.65 20.05
CA GLY A 553 -24.13 -29.44 20.76
C GLY A 553 -24.04 -28.27 19.79
N ASN A 554 -25.03 -27.39 19.85
CA ASN A 554 -25.13 -26.17 19.05
C ASN A 554 -23.84 -25.34 19.09
N ARG A 555 -23.49 -24.73 17.94
CA ARG A 555 -22.74 -23.46 17.96
C ARG A 555 -23.45 -22.55 18.94
N VAL A 556 -22.77 -22.10 19.98
CA VAL A 556 -23.26 -20.97 20.77
C VAL A 556 -23.05 -19.74 19.89
N ASN A 557 -23.98 -19.56 18.95
CA ASN A 557 -24.32 -18.25 18.44
C ASN A 557 -24.73 -17.44 19.67
N ARG A 558 -24.10 -16.28 19.89
CA ARG A 558 -24.73 -15.22 20.70
C ARG A 558 -26.13 -15.05 20.09
N PRO A 559 -27.22 -15.09 20.88
CA PRO A 559 -28.54 -14.81 20.35
C PRO A 559 -28.49 -13.48 19.62
N GLN A 560 -28.87 -13.51 18.35
CA GLN A 560 -28.97 -12.37 17.46
C GLN A 560 -30.24 -11.60 17.87
N GLU A 561 -30.23 -11.04 19.08
CA GLU A 561 -31.29 -10.17 19.60
C GLU A 561 -30.67 -8.79 19.83
N ASP A 562 -31.08 -7.85 18.98
CA ASP A 562 -30.63 -6.46 18.79
C ASP A 562 -29.26 -6.23 18.12
N GLU A 563 -29.23 -6.27 16.78
CA GLU A 563 -28.11 -5.83 15.93
C GLU A 563 -27.92 -4.29 15.88
N THR A 564 -28.55 -3.53 16.78
CA THR A 564 -28.49 -2.05 16.76
C THR A 564 -27.78 -1.50 17.98
N VAL A 565 -26.89 -0.52 17.76
CA VAL A 565 -26.22 0.20 18.84
C VAL A 565 -27.26 0.91 19.71
N LYS A 566 -27.22 0.64 21.00
CA LYS A 566 -28.14 1.24 21.96
C LYS A 566 -27.70 2.67 22.28
N LEU A 567 -28.64 3.59 22.32
CA LEU A 567 -28.38 4.98 22.69
C LEU A 567 -28.74 5.21 24.14
N PHE A 568 -27.77 5.67 24.93
CA PHE A 568 -27.99 6.10 26.31
C PHE A 568 -27.91 7.62 26.39
N LEU A 569 -28.79 8.23 27.16
CA LEU A 569 -28.75 9.68 27.37
C LEU A 569 -27.82 10.04 28.54
N ASP A 570 -26.84 10.91 28.31
CA ASP A 570 -25.90 11.39 29.33
C ASP A 570 -26.36 12.73 29.91
N THR A 571 -27.25 12.69 30.89
CA THR A 571 -27.80 13.89 31.53
C THR A 571 -28.39 13.58 32.90
N ALA A 572 -28.55 14.62 33.72
CA ALA A 572 -29.35 14.59 34.94
C ALA A 572 -30.62 15.46 34.83
N ASN A 573 -30.86 16.08 33.68
CA ASN A 573 -32.01 16.94 33.46
C ASN A 573 -33.25 16.08 33.14
N ILE A 574 -34.22 16.10 34.06
CA ILE A 574 -35.45 15.31 33.95
C ILE A 574 -36.26 15.66 32.69
N GLU A 575 -36.31 16.93 32.30
CA GLU A 575 -37.07 17.36 31.11
C GLU A 575 -36.41 16.84 29.82
N GLU A 576 -35.08 16.85 29.73
CA GLU A 576 -34.35 16.24 28.61
C GLU A 576 -34.60 14.73 28.53
N ILE A 577 -34.66 14.06 29.69
CA ILE A 577 -34.92 12.61 29.76
C ILE A 577 -36.35 12.30 29.31
N ARG A 578 -37.36 13.07 29.75
CA ARG A 578 -38.75 12.92 29.29
C ARG A 578 -38.86 13.09 27.77
N ARG A 579 -38.27 14.16 27.22
CA ARG A 579 -38.27 14.41 25.77
C ARG A 579 -37.51 13.35 24.99
N GLY A 580 -36.38 12.86 25.52
CA GLY A 580 -35.62 11.77 24.93
C GLY A 580 -36.40 10.45 24.91
N ALA A 581 -37.12 10.15 25.99
CA ALA A 581 -37.97 8.97 26.10
C ALA A 581 -39.13 8.99 25.10
N GLU A 582 -39.76 10.15 24.89
CA GLU A 582 -40.85 10.33 23.91
C GLU A 582 -40.44 9.99 22.46
N LEU A 583 -39.14 10.06 22.12
CA LEU A 583 -38.64 9.70 20.80
C LEU A 583 -38.59 8.17 20.57
N GLY A 584 -38.62 7.37 21.63
CA GLY A 584 -38.57 5.91 21.55
C GLY A 584 -37.22 5.31 21.10
N VAL A 585 -36.16 6.12 21.05
CA VAL A 585 -34.81 5.70 20.57
C VAL A 585 -33.79 5.52 21.69
N ILE A 586 -34.15 5.83 22.93
CA ILE A 586 -33.25 5.79 24.09
C ILE A 586 -33.46 4.48 24.86
N SER A 587 -32.37 3.74 25.07
CA SER A 587 -32.38 2.43 25.72
C SER A 587 -31.89 2.46 27.17
N GLY A 588 -31.43 3.61 27.67
CA GLY A 588 -30.92 3.79 29.03
C GLY A 588 -30.45 5.20 29.31
N VAL A 589 -30.06 5.47 30.56
CA VAL A 589 -29.57 6.79 31.00
C VAL A 589 -28.27 6.63 31.78
N THR A 590 -27.32 7.50 31.52
CA THR A 590 -26.11 7.65 32.33
C THR A 590 -26.17 8.99 33.06
N THR A 591 -26.00 8.95 34.38
CA THR A 591 -25.92 10.17 35.19
C THR A 591 -24.76 10.08 36.18
N ASN A 592 -24.35 11.22 36.72
CA ASN A 592 -23.32 11.31 37.75
C ASN A 592 -23.57 12.55 38.62
N PRO A 593 -22.94 12.65 39.81
CA PRO A 593 -23.11 13.81 40.69
C PRO A 593 -22.75 15.15 40.04
N SER A 594 -21.79 15.17 39.11
CA SER A 594 -21.40 16.40 38.41
C SER A 594 -22.48 16.90 37.45
N LEU A 595 -23.20 16.00 36.78
CA LEU A 595 -24.35 16.33 35.94
C LEU A 595 -25.52 16.79 36.80
N ALA A 596 -25.81 16.11 37.90
CA ALA A 596 -26.86 16.51 38.83
C ALA A 596 -26.61 17.90 39.44
N ALA A 597 -25.35 18.19 39.81
CA ALA A 597 -24.97 19.48 40.35
C ALA A 597 -25.18 20.63 39.34
N LYS A 598 -24.96 20.40 38.03
CA LYS A 598 -25.21 21.39 36.98
C LYS A 598 -26.69 21.75 36.85
N GLU A 599 -27.58 20.82 37.15
CA GLU A 599 -29.03 21.01 37.16
C GLU A 599 -29.56 21.54 38.51
N GLY A 600 -28.68 21.88 39.45
CA GLY A 600 -29.05 22.38 40.78
C GLY A 600 -29.57 21.31 41.74
N ILE A 601 -29.36 20.02 41.42
CA ILE A 601 -29.77 18.89 42.27
C ILE A 601 -28.66 18.66 43.30
N GLY A 602 -28.89 19.17 44.51
CA GLY A 602 -27.92 19.13 45.62
C GLY A 602 -28.27 18.09 46.70
N GLY A 603 -27.23 17.50 47.30
CA GLY A 603 -27.34 16.58 48.42
C GLY A 603 -27.74 15.14 48.03
N SER A 604 -27.39 14.17 48.87
CA SER A 604 -27.64 12.74 48.63
C SER A 604 -29.13 12.43 48.46
N ALA A 605 -30.00 13.07 49.25
CA ALA A 605 -31.44 12.91 49.15
C ALA A 605 -32.01 13.46 47.83
N GLY A 606 -31.51 14.62 47.37
CA GLY A 606 -31.91 15.21 46.10
C GLY A 606 -31.46 14.35 44.91
N TYR A 607 -30.23 13.85 44.95
CA TYR A 607 -29.70 12.95 43.91
C TYR A 607 -30.48 11.64 43.82
N ARG A 608 -30.80 11.03 44.97
CA ARG A 608 -31.61 9.80 45.04
C ARG A 608 -33.00 10.01 44.46
N ALA A 609 -33.67 11.10 44.85
CA ALA A 609 -35.00 11.44 44.33
C ALA A 609 -34.97 11.65 42.80
N ALA A 610 -33.94 12.34 42.28
CA ALA A 610 -33.78 12.53 40.84
C ALA A 610 -33.58 11.21 40.10
N VAL A 611 -32.72 10.32 40.60
CA VAL A 611 -32.50 9.00 39.98
C VAL A 611 -33.76 8.12 40.02
N GLN A 612 -34.56 8.20 41.09
CA GLN A 612 -35.87 7.53 41.15
C GLN A 612 -36.84 8.08 40.09
N GLU A 613 -36.88 9.40 39.91
CA GLU A 613 -37.70 10.00 38.84
C GLU A 613 -37.23 9.57 37.44
N ILE A 614 -35.91 9.41 37.22
CA ILE A 614 -35.37 8.84 35.97
C ILE A 614 -35.86 7.40 35.77
N ALA A 615 -35.93 6.60 36.84
CA ALA A 615 -36.39 5.22 36.80
C ALA A 615 -37.88 5.10 36.49
N ASP A 616 -38.68 6.11 36.84
CA ASP A 616 -40.10 6.17 36.47
C ASP A 616 -40.32 6.55 34.99
N ILE A 617 -39.30 7.11 34.32
CA ILE A 617 -39.38 7.55 32.92
C ILE A 617 -38.77 6.51 31.96
N ILE A 618 -37.72 5.80 32.37
CA ILE A 618 -36.93 4.92 31.51
C ILE A 618 -36.95 3.48 32.04
N ASP A 619 -37.50 2.56 31.24
CA ASP A 619 -37.53 1.11 31.56
C ASP A 619 -36.15 0.43 31.43
N GLY A 620 -35.18 1.12 30.84
CA GLY A 620 -33.82 0.63 30.58
C GLY A 620 -32.83 0.79 31.74
N PRO A 621 -31.55 0.43 31.54
CA PRO A 621 -30.53 0.59 32.56
C PRO A 621 -30.30 2.05 32.97
N ILE A 622 -30.13 2.26 34.28
CA ILE A 622 -29.75 3.56 34.85
C ILE A 622 -28.36 3.44 35.46
N SER A 623 -27.41 4.13 34.82
CA SER A 623 -26.01 4.03 35.17
C SER A 623 -25.53 5.20 36.03
N VAL A 624 -25.18 4.90 37.29
CA VAL A 624 -24.97 5.88 38.38
C VAL A 624 -23.58 5.71 38.99
N GLU A 625 -22.89 6.82 39.28
CA GLU A 625 -21.50 6.84 39.75
C GLU A 625 -21.37 6.80 41.27
N VAL A 626 -20.48 5.91 41.75
CA VAL A 626 -19.97 5.92 43.13
C VAL A 626 -19.07 7.13 43.35
N VAL A 627 -19.08 7.67 44.56
CA VAL A 627 -18.32 8.87 44.94
C VAL A 627 -17.11 8.51 45.79
N SER A 628 -17.15 7.39 46.50
CA SER A 628 -16.02 6.87 47.28
C SER A 628 -14.80 6.58 46.40
N THR A 629 -13.60 6.76 46.96
CA THR A 629 -12.32 6.56 46.26
C THR A 629 -11.57 5.29 46.67
N ASP A 630 -11.99 4.64 47.75
CA ASP A 630 -11.47 3.36 48.23
C ASP A 630 -12.43 2.20 47.94
N ALA A 631 -11.91 0.96 47.89
CA ALA A 631 -12.70 -0.20 47.49
C ALA A 631 -13.89 -0.47 48.41
N ASP A 632 -13.71 -0.38 49.74
CA ASP A 632 -14.78 -0.68 50.71
C ASP A 632 -15.95 0.31 50.59
N GLY A 633 -15.62 1.60 50.44
CA GLY A 633 -16.61 2.65 50.19
C GLY A 633 -17.36 2.44 48.87
N MET A 634 -16.65 2.17 47.77
CA MET A 634 -17.27 1.89 46.46
C MET A 634 -18.19 0.65 46.50
N ILE A 635 -17.81 -0.39 47.26
CA ILE A 635 -18.63 -1.60 47.42
C ILE A 635 -19.90 -1.28 48.23
N ALA A 636 -19.78 -0.52 49.32
CA ALA A 636 -20.93 -0.13 50.13
C ALA A 636 -21.92 0.72 49.33
N GLU A 637 -21.42 1.73 48.60
CA GLU A 637 -22.23 2.58 47.73
C GLU A 637 -22.84 1.79 46.56
N GLY A 638 -22.09 0.89 45.93
CA GLY A 638 -22.59 0.05 44.83
C GLY A 638 -23.72 -0.87 45.27
N ARG A 639 -23.65 -1.42 46.49
CA ARG A 639 -24.73 -2.23 47.08
C ARG A 639 -25.95 -1.37 47.41
N ASP A 640 -25.77 -0.19 48.01
CA ASP A 640 -26.88 0.74 48.27
C ASP A 640 -27.60 1.12 46.97
N ILE A 641 -26.86 1.53 45.93
CA ILE A 641 -27.40 1.88 44.61
C ILE A 641 -28.23 0.72 44.04
N ALA A 642 -27.78 -0.53 44.22
CA ALA A 642 -28.46 -1.71 43.72
C ALA A 642 -29.78 -2.02 44.45
N GLU A 643 -29.99 -1.52 45.68
CA GLU A 643 -31.20 -1.79 46.46
C GLU A 643 -32.42 -0.96 46.04
N TRP A 644 -32.21 0.26 45.55
CA TRP A 644 -33.31 1.22 45.34
C TRP A 644 -33.51 1.68 43.89
N ILE A 645 -32.66 1.22 42.97
CA ILE A 645 -32.83 1.45 41.52
C ILE A 645 -33.32 0.14 40.87
N PRO A 646 -34.39 0.16 40.06
CA PRO A 646 -34.93 -1.05 39.44
C PRO A 646 -33.97 -1.80 38.48
N ASN A 647 -33.17 -1.07 37.68
CA ASN A 647 -32.17 -1.65 36.74
C ASN A 647 -30.81 -0.92 36.86
N PRO A 648 -30.10 -1.09 37.99
CA PRO A 648 -28.90 -0.30 38.30
C PRO A 648 -27.69 -0.82 37.54
N TRP A 649 -26.95 0.09 36.90
CA TRP A 649 -25.58 -0.15 36.44
C TRP A 649 -24.61 0.73 37.23
N VAL A 650 -23.91 0.14 38.20
CA VAL A 650 -23.00 0.89 39.08
C VAL A 650 -21.76 1.31 38.30
N LYS A 651 -21.50 2.61 38.20
CA LYS A 651 -20.31 3.13 37.54
C LYS A 651 -19.13 3.13 38.49
N ILE A 652 -18.06 2.46 38.09
CA ILE A 652 -16.84 2.33 38.90
C ILE A 652 -15.64 2.77 38.04
N PRO A 653 -14.81 3.72 38.52
CA PRO A 653 -13.67 4.21 37.75
C PRO A 653 -12.56 3.16 37.64
N SER A 654 -11.84 3.16 36.51
CA SER A 654 -10.71 2.25 36.20
C SER A 654 -9.45 2.53 37.02
N THR A 655 -9.54 2.36 38.34
CA THR A 655 -8.45 2.51 39.32
C THR A 655 -8.17 1.17 40.00
N GLU A 656 -7.04 1.03 40.71
CA GLU A 656 -6.72 -0.20 41.45
C GLU A 656 -7.83 -0.56 42.45
N GLU A 657 -8.28 0.41 43.26
CA GLU A 657 -9.39 0.25 44.20
C GLU A 657 -10.71 -0.05 43.47
N GLY A 658 -10.92 0.60 42.32
CA GLY A 658 -12.05 0.32 41.43
C GLY A 658 -12.09 -1.13 40.98
N PHE A 659 -10.99 -1.73 40.52
CA PHE A 659 -10.96 -3.14 40.13
C PHE A 659 -11.28 -4.11 41.28
N LYS A 660 -10.86 -3.77 42.51
CA LYS A 660 -11.25 -4.54 43.71
C LYS A 660 -12.76 -4.47 43.94
N ALA A 661 -13.34 -3.28 43.82
CA ALA A 661 -14.78 -3.07 43.95
C ALA A 661 -15.58 -3.76 42.82
N ILE A 662 -15.12 -3.68 41.57
CA ILE A 662 -15.72 -4.38 40.41
C ILE A 662 -15.80 -5.87 40.71
N SER A 663 -14.69 -6.48 41.12
CA SER A 663 -14.65 -7.93 41.40
C SER A 663 -15.55 -8.35 42.56
N ALA A 664 -15.70 -7.51 43.60
CA ALA A 664 -16.60 -7.79 44.71
C ALA A 664 -18.08 -7.67 44.31
N LEU A 665 -18.46 -6.57 43.66
CA LEU A 665 -19.84 -6.31 43.26
C LEU A 665 -20.32 -7.26 42.15
N ALA A 666 -19.43 -7.67 41.24
CA ALA A 666 -19.75 -8.67 40.22
C ALA A 666 -20.13 -10.03 40.83
N ARG A 667 -19.46 -10.43 41.94
CA ARG A 667 -19.82 -11.65 42.68
C ARG A 667 -21.18 -11.56 43.37
N ASP A 668 -21.59 -10.34 43.72
CA ASP A 668 -22.93 -10.06 44.25
C ASP A 668 -24.00 -10.02 43.15
N GLY A 669 -23.62 -10.21 41.87
CA GLY A 669 -24.52 -10.19 40.72
C GLY A 669 -24.93 -8.78 40.27
N ILE A 670 -24.25 -7.74 40.77
CA ILE A 670 -24.55 -6.35 40.46
C ILE A 670 -23.93 -6.01 39.09
N LYS A 671 -24.72 -5.36 38.22
CA LYS A 671 -24.25 -4.94 36.89
C LYS A 671 -23.37 -3.71 37.02
N ILE A 672 -22.22 -3.75 36.33
CA ILE A 672 -21.16 -2.76 36.48
C ILE A 672 -20.87 -2.08 35.16
N ASN A 673 -20.79 -0.75 35.21
CA ASN A 673 -20.24 0.08 34.16
C ASN A 673 -18.86 0.60 34.56
N GLN A 674 -17.80 0.01 34.02
CA GLN A 674 -16.47 0.51 34.30
C GLN A 674 -16.19 1.79 33.51
N THR A 675 -15.96 2.90 34.21
CA THR A 675 -15.72 4.22 33.62
C THR A 675 -14.24 4.60 33.65
N LEU A 676 -13.89 5.74 33.03
CA LEU A 676 -12.50 6.23 32.93
C LEU A 676 -11.55 5.21 32.27
N VAL A 677 -12.05 4.48 31.26
CA VAL A 677 -11.24 3.56 30.46
C VAL A 677 -10.52 4.36 29.38
N PHE A 678 -9.19 4.28 29.36
CA PHE A 678 -8.33 5.00 28.42
C PHE A 678 -7.33 4.08 27.71
N SER A 679 -7.43 2.76 27.92
CA SER A 679 -6.58 1.76 27.29
C SER A 679 -7.28 0.39 27.17
N VAL A 680 -6.86 -0.41 26.19
CA VAL A 680 -7.33 -1.79 26.00
C VAL A 680 -7.06 -2.64 27.24
N ASN A 681 -5.91 -2.43 27.90
CA ASN A 681 -5.54 -3.15 29.12
C ASN A 681 -6.53 -2.91 30.27
N GLN A 682 -7.00 -1.67 30.46
CA GLN A 682 -8.03 -1.38 31.46
C GLN A 682 -9.35 -2.08 31.13
N ALA A 683 -9.73 -2.16 29.86
CA ALA A 683 -10.92 -2.88 29.42
C ALA A 683 -10.80 -4.39 29.63
N LEU A 684 -9.64 -4.99 29.32
CA LEU A 684 -9.36 -6.41 29.56
C LEU A 684 -9.39 -6.77 31.04
N LEU A 685 -8.75 -5.97 31.89
CA LEU A 685 -8.81 -6.16 33.35
C LEU A 685 -10.24 -6.04 33.86
N GLY A 686 -11.03 -5.14 33.26
CA GLY A 686 -12.44 -4.95 33.52
C GLY A 686 -13.29 -6.17 33.29
N ALA A 687 -13.24 -6.69 32.06
CA ALA A 687 -13.95 -7.90 31.67
C ALA A 687 -13.58 -9.07 32.60
N ASN A 688 -12.30 -9.26 32.89
CA ASN A 688 -11.84 -10.30 33.81
C ASN A 688 -12.29 -10.09 35.26
N ALA A 689 -12.44 -8.83 35.69
CA ALA A 689 -12.98 -8.51 37.02
C ALA A 689 -14.50 -8.68 37.11
N GLY A 690 -15.21 -8.82 35.98
CA GLY A 690 -16.66 -9.01 35.93
C GLY A 690 -17.47 -7.78 35.53
N SER A 691 -16.84 -6.78 34.88
CA SER A 691 -17.56 -5.64 34.31
C SER A 691 -18.63 -6.10 33.32
N THR A 692 -19.85 -5.56 33.45
CA THR A 692 -20.95 -5.80 32.49
C THR A 692 -20.76 -4.98 31.23
N VAL A 693 -20.29 -3.74 31.40
CA VAL A 693 -19.93 -2.84 30.31
C VAL A 693 -18.65 -2.07 30.66
N VAL A 694 -17.82 -1.79 29.66
CA VAL A 694 -16.68 -0.87 29.78
C VAL A 694 -16.95 0.41 29.00
N SER A 695 -16.62 1.55 29.58
CA SER A 695 -16.88 2.88 29.01
C SER A 695 -15.59 3.62 28.67
N PRO A 696 -14.99 3.38 27.48
CA PRO A 696 -13.92 4.21 26.95
C PRO A 696 -14.35 5.66 26.71
N PHE A 697 -13.56 6.62 27.21
CA PHE A 697 -13.90 8.05 27.12
C PHE A 697 -13.32 8.68 25.86
N VAL A 698 -14.04 8.52 24.75
CA VAL A 698 -13.68 8.95 23.39
C VAL A 698 -13.28 10.43 23.36
N GLY A 699 -14.21 11.34 23.68
CA GLY A 699 -13.94 12.77 23.54
C GLY A 699 -12.85 13.29 24.46
N ARG A 700 -12.62 12.68 25.63
CA ARG A 700 -11.52 13.11 26.51
C ARG A 700 -10.14 12.72 25.95
N LEU A 701 -10.05 11.63 25.18
CA LEU A 701 -8.82 11.28 24.47
C LEU A 701 -8.60 12.21 23.28
N ASP A 702 -9.65 12.52 22.54
CA ASP A 702 -9.58 13.44 21.40
C ASP A 702 -9.15 14.85 21.87
N ASP A 703 -9.64 15.30 23.03
CA ASP A 703 -9.29 16.61 23.63
C ASP A 703 -7.77 16.74 23.92
N ILE A 704 -7.04 15.63 24.05
CA ILE A 704 -5.58 15.60 24.28
C ILE A 704 -4.79 15.07 23.06
N GLY A 705 -5.42 14.98 21.88
CA GLY A 705 -4.77 14.61 20.62
C GLY A 705 -4.56 13.10 20.42
N HIS A 706 -5.24 12.26 21.20
CA HIS A 706 -5.26 10.81 21.00
C HIS A 706 -6.51 10.38 20.20
N ASP A 707 -6.47 9.21 19.56
CA ASP A 707 -7.61 8.66 18.83
C ASP A 707 -8.56 7.89 19.77
N GLY A 708 -9.62 8.56 20.22
CA GLY A 708 -10.61 7.98 21.11
C GLY A 708 -11.45 6.89 20.45
N ILE A 709 -11.81 7.05 19.17
CA ILE A 709 -12.59 6.06 18.41
C ILE A 709 -11.74 4.82 18.11
N GLY A 710 -10.46 5.01 17.77
CA GLY A 710 -9.51 3.91 17.59
C GLY A 710 -9.38 3.04 18.84
N LEU A 711 -9.40 3.63 20.05
CA LEU A 711 -9.43 2.86 21.29
C LEU A 711 -10.68 1.98 21.39
N VAL A 712 -11.87 2.51 21.07
CA VAL A 712 -13.11 1.73 21.09
C VAL A 712 -13.00 0.54 20.14
N GLY A 713 -12.46 0.75 18.93
CA GLY A 713 -12.32 -0.30 17.92
C GLY A 713 -11.42 -1.42 18.41
N ASN A 714 -10.25 -1.06 18.95
CA ASN A 714 -9.31 -2.03 19.51
C ASN A 714 -9.91 -2.84 20.67
N ILE A 715 -10.77 -2.25 21.51
CA ILE A 715 -11.46 -2.98 22.59
C ILE A 715 -12.48 -3.96 21.99
N VAL A 716 -13.29 -3.52 21.02
CA VAL A 716 -14.30 -4.35 20.37
C VAL A 716 -13.67 -5.55 19.68
N ASP A 717 -12.58 -5.34 18.95
CA ASP A 717 -11.86 -6.41 18.25
C ASP A 717 -11.36 -7.46 19.24
N VAL A 718 -10.68 -7.03 20.30
CA VAL A 718 -10.20 -7.92 21.36
C VAL A 718 -11.35 -8.70 22.03
N TYR A 719 -12.48 -8.05 22.31
CA TYR A 719 -13.61 -8.71 22.94
C TYR A 719 -14.27 -9.74 22.01
N ARG A 720 -14.43 -9.42 20.73
CA ARG A 720 -14.97 -10.34 19.73
C ARG A 720 -14.07 -11.55 19.53
N GLU A 721 -12.78 -11.34 19.40
CA GLU A 721 -11.79 -12.40 19.20
C GLU A 721 -11.74 -13.36 20.40
N GLN A 722 -11.86 -12.83 21.61
CA GLN A 722 -11.82 -13.64 22.85
C GLN A 722 -13.20 -14.14 23.30
N ALA A 723 -14.26 -13.86 22.53
CA ALA A 723 -15.65 -14.13 22.90
C ALA A 723 -16.01 -13.60 24.31
N ILE A 724 -15.50 -12.41 24.66
CA ILE A 724 -15.80 -11.72 25.91
C ILE A 724 -17.24 -11.18 25.84
N GLU A 725 -18.05 -11.49 26.86
CA GLU A 725 -19.46 -11.10 26.91
C GLU A 725 -19.69 -9.64 27.34
N THR A 726 -18.69 -9.01 27.98
CA THR A 726 -18.73 -7.61 28.42
C THR A 726 -19.01 -6.69 27.23
N MET A 727 -19.94 -5.75 27.41
CA MET A 727 -20.30 -4.77 26.38
C MET A 727 -19.31 -3.60 26.32
N VAL A 728 -19.23 -2.93 25.18
CA VAL A 728 -18.44 -1.72 24.97
C VAL A 728 -19.36 -0.50 24.80
N MET A 729 -19.23 0.49 25.68
CA MET A 729 -19.98 1.75 25.66
C MET A 729 -19.08 2.92 25.26
N ALA A 730 -19.25 3.45 24.05
CA ALA A 730 -18.55 4.66 23.64
C ALA A 730 -19.05 5.86 24.47
N ALA A 731 -18.20 6.38 25.35
CA ALA A 731 -18.54 7.44 26.29
C ALA A 731 -17.82 8.76 26.03
N SER A 732 -18.30 9.83 26.65
CA SER A 732 -17.78 11.19 26.42
C SER A 732 -17.89 11.63 24.95
N ILE A 733 -19.00 11.31 24.29
CA ILE A 733 -19.30 11.70 22.91
C ILE A 733 -19.38 13.23 22.78
N ARG A 734 -18.78 13.79 21.70
CA ARG A 734 -18.78 15.24 21.42
C ARG A 734 -19.74 15.65 20.29
N GLY A 735 -20.14 14.73 19.43
CA GLY A 735 -21.04 15.03 18.31
C GLY A 735 -21.51 13.79 17.55
N PRO A 736 -22.39 13.96 16.54
CA PRO A 736 -23.00 12.86 15.78
C PRO A 736 -21.98 11.91 15.15
N ARG A 737 -20.86 12.45 14.67
CA ARG A 737 -19.80 11.66 14.02
C ARG A 737 -19.18 10.61 14.96
N HIS A 738 -19.02 10.91 16.25
CA HIS A 738 -18.50 9.90 17.19
C HIS A 738 -19.48 8.75 17.38
N CYS A 739 -20.79 9.02 17.36
CA CYS A 739 -21.82 7.99 17.48
C CYS A 739 -21.84 7.10 16.23
N GLN A 740 -21.76 7.70 15.05
CA GLN A 740 -21.67 6.97 13.78
C GLN A 740 -20.44 6.05 13.77
N LEU A 741 -19.25 6.62 14.04
CA LEU A 741 -18.02 5.85 14.03
C LEU A 741 -18.02 4.74 15.08
N ALA A 742 -18.55 5.01 16.29
CA ALA A 742 -18.70 3.99 17.33
C ALA A 742 -19.61 2.84 16.89
N ALA A 743 -20.65 3.12 16.10
CA ALA A 743 -21.50 2.09 15.54
C ALA A 743 -20.84 1.30 14.42
N GLU A 744 -20.09 1.95 13.53
CA GLU A 744 -19.35 1.31 12.43
C GLU A 744 -18.31 0.30 12.94
N ILE A 745 -17.61 0.64 14.03
CA ILE A 745 -16.63 -0.26 14.67
C ILE A 745 -17.27 -1.28 15.60
N GLY A 746 -18.58 -1.17 15.85
CA GLY A 746 -19.36 -2.19 16.56
C GLY A 746 -19.37 -2.08 18.08
N ALA A 747 -19.32 -0.88 18.63
CA ALA A 747 -19.65 -0.65 20.04
C ALA A 747 -21.12 -1.03 20.31
N ASP A 748 -21.40 -1.66 21.46
CA ASP A 748 -22.78 -2.06 21.81
C ASP A 748 -23.65 -0.87 22.20
N ILE A 749 -23.05 0.16 22.81
CA ILE A 749 -23.76 1.32 23.36
C ILE A 749 -23.01 2.63 23.02
N SER A 750 -23.74 3.70 22.74
CA SER A 750 -23.21 5.06 22.72
C SER A 750 -23.95 5.91 23.74
N THR A 751 -23.21 6.59 24.62
CA THR A 751 -23.78 7.52 25.60
C THR A 751 -23.61 8.96 25.14
N VAL A 752 -24.74 9.62 24.86
CA VAL A 752 -24.80 10.88 24.13
C VAL A 752 -25.46 11.98 24.98
N PRO A 753 -24.92 13.22 25.00
CA PRO A 753 -25.65 14.36 25.54
C PRO A 753 -26.93 14.64 24.74
N TYR A 754 -27.97 15.19 25.37
CA TYR A 754 -29.24 15.50 24.71
C TYR A 754 -29.07 16.42 23.48
N GLY A 755 -28.18 17.41 23.57
CA GLY A 755 -27.87 18.29 22.43
C GLY A 755 -27.31 17.52 21.21
N VAL A 756 -26.49 16.49 21.44
CA VAL A 756 -25.93 15.66 20.36
C VAL A 756 -27.03 14.76 19.76
N LEU A 757 -27.89 14.17 20.60
CA LEU A 757 -29.06 13.42 20.14
C LEU A 757 -29.93 14.27 19.19
N MET A 758 -30.16 15.53 19.53
CA MET A 758 -30.94 16.44 18.68
C MET A 758 -30.22 16.78 17.36
N GLN A 759 -28.89 16.87 17.38
CA GLN A 759 -28.10 17.10 16.16
C GLN A 759 -28.15 15.89 15.22
N MET A 760 -28.17 14.66 15.76
CA MET A 760 -28.24 13.44 14.95
C MET A 760 -29.52 13.36 14.09
N MET A 761 -30.61 14.02 14.51
CA MET A 761 -31.87 14.05 13.75
C MET A 761 -31.94 15.18 12.72
N LYS A 762 -30.99 16.13 12.72
CA LYS A 762 -31.02 17.30 11.83
C LYS A 762 -30.22 17.06 10.57
N HIS A 763 -30.84 17.29 9.41
CA HIS A 763 -30.15 17.27 8.13
C HIS A 763 -30.73 18.34 7.19
N PRO A 764 -29.91 19.19 6.53
CA PRO A 764 -30.40 20.29 5.70
C PRO A 764 -31.34 19.85 4.56
N LEU A 765 -31.10 18.67 3.98
CA LEU A 765 -31.95 18.13 2.93
C LEU A 765 -33.30 17.62 3.46
N THR A 766 -33.38 17.20 4.72
CA THR A 766 -34.65 16.82 5.34
C THR A 766 -35.54 18.03 5.52
N ASP A 767 -34.98 19.13 6.02
CA ASP A 767 -35.71 20.39 6.20
C ASP A 767 -36.15 20.99 4.86
N ALA A 768 -35.26 20.96 3.87
CA ALA A 768 -35.57 21.40 2.51
C ALA A 768 -36.64 20.51 1.85
N GLY A 769 -36.53 19.19 2.02
CA GLY A 769 -37.50 18.22 1.50
C GLY A 769 -38.89 18.40 2.11
N LEU A 770 -38.98 18.58 3.44
CA LEU A 770 -40.25 18.84 4.12
C LEU A 770 -40.89 20.14 3.63
N SER A 771 -40.09 21.19 3.47
CA SER A 771 -40.55 22.47 2.93
C SER A 771 -41.11 22.32 1.51
N GLN A 772 -40.43 21.54 0.67
CA GLN A 772 -40.86 21.25 -0.70
C GLN A 772 -42.15 20.43 -0.72
N PHE A 773 -42.26 19.37 0.10
CA PHE A 773 -43.48 18.57 0.18
C PHE A 773 -44.69 19.37 0.63
N LEU A 774 -44.52 20.27 1.62
CA LEU A 774 -45.61 21.14 2.07
C LEU A 774 -46.03 22.13 0.99
N GLN A 775 -45.08 22.70 0.24
CA GLN A 775 -45.39 23.58 -0.90
C GLN A 775 -46.12 22.84 -2.02
N ASP A 776 -45.69 21.62 -2.34
CA ASP A 776 -46.32 20.82 -3.39
C ASP A 776 -47.70 20.31 -2.95
N TRP A 777 -47.86 19.98 -1.67
CA TRP A 777 -49.17 19.67 -1.10
C TRP A 777 -50.11 20.87 -1.15
N GLN A 778 -49.66 22.09 -0.79
CA GLN A 778 -50.47 23.31 -0.93
C GLN A 778 -50.88 23.58 -2.38
N LYS A 779 -49.98 23.34 -3.35
CA LYS A 779 -50.33 23.43 -4.78
C LYS A 779 -51.35 22.37 -5.20
N ALA A 780 -51.23 21.15 -4.68
CA ALA A 780 -52.10 20.03 -5.03
C ALA A 780 -53.48 20.10 -4.37
N SER A 781 -53.58 20.67 -3.17
CA SER A 781 -54.83 20.74 -2.40
C SER A 781 -55.75 21.90 -2.79
N GLY A 782 -55.30 22.81 -3.68
CA GLY A 782 -56.06 23.97 -4.13
C GLY A 782 -56.26 24.96 -2.98
N GLY A 783 -55.48 26.05 -2.98
CA GLY A 783 -55.52 27.08 -1.93
C GLY A 783 -56.89 27.65 -1.62
#